data_AF-A0A0G9KY14-F1
#
_entry.id   AF-A0A0G9KY14-F1
#
_cell.length_a   1.000
_cell.length_b   1.000
_cell.length_c   1.000
_cell.angle_alpha   90.00
_cell.angle_beta   90.00
_cell.angle_gamma   90.00
#
_symmetry.space_group_name_H-M   'P 1'
#
loop_
_entity.id
_entity.type
_entity.pdbx_description
1 polymer ?
#
loop_
_entity_poly.entity_id
_entity_poly.type
_entity_poly.pdbx_seq_one_letter_code
_entity_poly.pdbx_strand_id
1 'polypeptide(L)'
;MLNETISYKGITIKRELYPIIKYIEDVDKYKDELGTLSSSWDMLALLGQLGDINIDIGKTKENFLNLTSTLLNHLSFQQIKKVTQEMRFKSQVTIDVLIRNLFERTADIGFLATDDDIRLFLENFVSKYDENSLVIKQEIQKKFKEYVSKYSVYFDIVLFDIHGKIVVRLNEDINLEKVDTSFIQKVLNTSDDYIESYKYHDFLPQYKKSLVYSYKVTKSNDSGSKDLGVLALCFRFTDEMNAIFGNLVDAKNKECLTILDEDGYVIASSDKEHINLGVKLPIVLNENYKIVSYAGRDYIAKTCETNGYQGFYGLKWYGHIMIPLEYAFLSDELNSLVVDENIINSMMENEQHFSKELKEVFYNSKTIQDNLIRVIWNGNIVQSKLNSTNREFSRALLNEIGITGNKANSSLDNLNQTIISSILKDCEFLSSLAIDIMDRNLYERANDCRWWALNSYFKEALDDYSTISEKKEEISSILKYINDLYTVYSNLIIFDKNGKIIAVSNEKEQYLIGKILTQDWIEKTLTLKDTSKYCVSKFEKTNLYENESTYIYCSAIRSFKDHNDVVGGIAIVFDSSVQFYTMLDEILPKDIYGNKQKGVYAFFTDKNKQIIATTSTNFEVNSYLDIDDSFFKLKNGQNLSRIIEFRGNYYAVGVKCSSGYREYKSAVDDYKNDVLSFVFILIGKANSNVILSHSKTKFLTSQKREFTGETIELATFYLGKRLLAVNSKNVIESIGIEELQESIEMDKKNHFKGMVLHKNKLISVLDIRDFVNEEIEDGTLKNIILVEYDKDNVEHCVGLLVSSLETICTVEEKSIQHIQNHFLGTGTLIESLVDIKDSEDSKIAMLLNIKKLDDNFTKRV
;
A
#
# COMPACT_ATOMS: atom_id res chain seq x y z
N MET A 1 -10.13 -31.27 19.04
CA MET A 1 -9.07 -30.79 18.14
C MET A 1 -9.09 -31.67 16.91
N LEU A 2 -9.85 -31.29 15.89
CA LEU A 2 -9.90 -32.03 14.61
C LEU A 2 -8.69 -31.63 13.77
N ASN A 3 -8.01 -32.58 13.13
CA ASN A 3 -6.86 -32.37 12.24
C ASN A 3 -7.01 -31.07 11.42
N GLU A 4 -6.17 -30.08 11.72
CA GLU A 4 -6.21 -28.72 11.13
C GLU A 4 -5.69 -28.67 9.68
N THR A 5 -5.14 -29.78 9.18
CA THR A 5 -4.47 -29.87 7.88
C THR A 5 -5.11 -30.95 6.99
N ILE A 6 -5.13 -30.68 5.67
CA ILE A 6 -5.65 -31.56 4.62
C ILE A 6 -4.54 -31.80 3.60
N SER A 7 -4.44 -33.03 3.07
CA SER A 7 -3.59 -33.29 1.90
C SER A 7 -4.28 -32.82 0.63
N TYR A 8 -3.70 -31.85 -0.06
CA TYR A 8 -4.16 -31.32 -1.34
C TYR A 8 -3.09 -31.60 -2.40
N LYS A 9 -3.39 -32.53 -3.32
CA LYS A 9 -2.51 -32.94 -4.44
C LYS A 9 -1.04 -33.18 -4.02
N GLY A 10 -0.81 -33.83 -2.87
CA GLY A 10 0.53 -34.18 -2.38
C GLY A 10 1.18 -33.18 -1.41
N ILE A 11 0.48 -32.10 -1.05
CA ILE A 11 0.98 -31.05 -0.14
C ILE A 11 0.05 -30.92 1.07
N THR A 12 0.59 -30.65 2.26
CA THR A 12 -0.16 -30.47 3.50
C THR A 12 -0.61 -29.00 3.64
N ILE A 13 -1.90 -28.74 3.47
CA ILE A 13 -2.46 -27.39 3.55
C ILE A 13 -3.39 -27.24 4.74
N LYS A 14 -3.52 -26.02 5.28
CA LYS A 14 -4.53 -25.75 6.31
C LYS A 14 -5.94 -25.88 5.72
N ARG A 15 -6.87 -26.43 6.50
CA ARG A 15 -8.24 -26.73 6.05
C ARG A 15 -9.01 -25.51 5.54
N GLU A 16 -8.75 -24.34 6.12
CA GLU A 16 -9.36 -23.06 5.73
C GLU A 16 -8.99 -22.59 4.32
N LEU A 17 -7.83 -23.02 3.79
CA LEU A 17 -7.36 -22.65 2.45
C LEU A 17 -7.97 -23.52 1.35
N TYR A 18 -8.45 -24.73 1.67
CA TYR A 18 -8.91 -25.71 0.69
C TYR A 18 -9.93 -25.18 -0.34
N PRO A 19 -10.93 -24.35 0.02
CA PRO A 19 -11.89 -23.82 -0.95
C PRO A 19 -11.29 -22.81 -1.94
N ILE A 20 -10.21 -22.13 -1.55
CA ILE A 20 -9.67 -20.95 -2.25
C ILE A 20 -8.37 -21.27 -2.99
N ILE A 21 -7.55 -22.16 -2.45
CA ILE A 21 -6.17 -22.40 -2.91
C ILE A 21 -6.06 -22.70 -4.42
N LYS A 22 -7.07 -23.35 -5.01
CA LYS A 22 -7.11 -23.67 -6.44
C LYS A 22 -7.24 -22.45 -7.37
N TYR A 23 -7.60 -21.29 -6.82
CA TYR A 23 -7.78 -20.05 -7.56
C TYR A 23 -6.58 -19.11 -7.44
N ILE A 24 -5.62 -19.40 -6.56
CA ILE A 24 -4.43 -18.58 -6.37
C ILE A 24 -3.40 -18.99 -7.43
N GLU A 25 -3.29 -18.18 -8.50
CA GLU A 25 -2.51 -18.52 -9.69
C GLU A 25 -1.03 -18.79 -9.36
N ASP A 26 -0.42 -17.90 -8.55
CA ASP A 26 0.98 -18.05 -8.13
C ASP A 26 1.20 -19.37 -7.38
N VAL A 27 0.29 -19.72 -6.47
CA VAL A 27 0.36 -20.97 -5.69
C VAL A 27 0.23 -22.18 -6.61
N ASP A 28 -0.63 -22.14 -7.63
CA ASP A 28 -0.78 -23.25 -8.58
C ASP A 28 0.47 -23.39 -9.47
N LYS A 29 1.06 -22.27 -9.94
CA LYS A 29 2.36 -22.24 -10.64
C LYS A 29 3.46 -22.86 -9.80
N TYR A 30 3.65 -22.39 -8.57
CA TYR A 30 4.66 -22.93 -7.66
C TYR A 30 4.39 -24.39 -7.32
N LYS A 31 3.13 -24.78 -7.17
CA LYS A 31 2.77 -26.18 -6.93
C LYS A 31 3.17 -27.07 -8.10
N ASP A 32 2.94 -26.63 -9.34
CA ASP A 32 3.31 -27.40 -10.52
C ASP A 32 4.83 -27.50 -10.66
N GLU A 33 5.56 -26.41 -10.46
CA GLU A 33 7.03 -26.43 -10.38
C GLU A 33 7.52 -27.42 -9.31
N LEU A 34 6.96 -27.38 -8.11
CA LEU A 34 7.39 -28.23 -6.99
C LEU A 34 6.94 -29.69 -7.15
N GLY A 35 5.82 -29.93 -7.83
CA GLY A 35 5.39 -31.27 -8.22
C GLY A 35 6.34 -31.92 -9.22
N THR A 36 6.78 -31.17 -10.23
CA THR A 36 7.82 -31.63 -11.17
C THR A 36 9.15 -31.87 -10.45
N LEU A 37 9.48 -31.01 -9.49
CA LEU A 37 10.68 -31.15 -8.65
C LEU A 37 10.61 -32.42 -7.81
N SER A 38 9.50 -32.69 -7.14
CA SER A 38 9.30 -33.91 -6.33
C SER A 38 9.43 -35.18 -7.17
N SER A 39 8.85 -35.18 -8.37
CA SER A 39 8.98 -36.31 -9.30
C SER A 39 10.41 -36.51 -9.78
N SER A 40 11.15 -35.41 -9.98
CA SER A 40 12.58 -35.44 -10.30
C SER A 40 13.37 -36.05 -9.14
N TRP A 41 13.09 -35.65 -7.89
CA TRP A 41 13.71 -36.24 -6.70
C TRP A 41 13.42 -37.73 -6.56
N ASP A 42 12.21 -38.20 -6.87
CA ASP A 42 11.85 -39.62 -6.86
C ASP A 42 12.66 -40.42 -7.89
N MET A 43 12.79 -39.88 -9.11
CA MET A 43 13.64 -40.48 -10.13
C MET A 43 15.11 -40.50 -9.71
N LEU A 44 15.63 -39.39 -9.17
CA LEU A 44 17.02 -39.29 -8.72
C LEU A 44 17.32 -40.24 -7.56
N ALA A 45 16.40 -40.41 -6.60
CA ALA A 45 16.55 -41.35 -5.50
C ALA A 45 16.60 -42.81 -5.98
N LEU A 46 15.73 -43.19 -6.92
CA LEU A 46 15.75 -44.52 -7.55
C LEU A 46 17.04 -44.77 -8.33
N LEU A 47 17.50 -43.78 -9.12
CA LEU A 47 18.76 -43.87 -9.85
C LEU A 47 19.96 -43.93 -8.89
N GLY A 48 19.90 -43.27 -7.74
CA GLY A 48 20.92 -43.34 -6.70
C GLY A 48 21.07 -44.76 -6.12
N GLN A 49 19.94 -45.43 -5.85
CA GLN A 49 19.93 -46.83 -5.42
C GLN A 49 20.49 -47.78 -6.49
N LEU A 50 20.22 -47.52 -7.77
CA LEU A 50 20.75 -48.31 -8.89
C LEU A 50 22.24 -48.04 -9.16
N GLY A 51 22.73 -46.85 -8.79
CA GLY A 51 24.11 -46.39 -9.03
C GLY A 51 25.11 -46.72 -7.93
N ASP A 52 24.74 -47.51 -6.90
CA ASP A 52 25.54 -47.74 -5.68
C ASP A 52 25.93 -46.44 -4.94
N ILE A 53 25.12 -45.39 -5.10
CA ILE A 53 25.32 -44.11 -4.41
C ILE A 53 24.59 -44.21 -3.07
N ASN A 54 25.32 -44.59 -2.03
CA ASN A 54 24.79 -44.80 -0.68
C ASN A 54 24.53 -43.47 0.05
N ILE A 55 23.72 -42.60 -0.57
CA ILE A 55 23.39 -41.26 -0.08
C ILE A 55 21.91 -41.22 0.31
N ASP A 56 21.64 -40.83 1.56
CA ASP A 56 20.28 -40.60 2.05
C ASP A 56 19.75 -39.24 1.56
N ILE A 57 19.20 -39.23 0.34
CA ILE A 57 18.52 -38.06 -0.25
C ILE A 57 17.09 -37.93 0.32
N GLY A 58 16.57 -38.97 0.98
CA GLY A 58 15.19 -39.02 1.48
C GLY A 58 14.89 -37.92 2.48
N LYS A 59 15.79 -37.69 3.45
CA LYS A 59 15.65 -36.60 4.43
C LYS A 59 15.65 -35.22 3.79
N THR A 60 16.54 -34.98 2.82
CA THR A 60 16.63 -33.69 2.13
C THR A 60 15.36 -33.44 1.32
N LYS A 61 14.84 -34.48 0.64
CA LYS A 61 13.56 -34.43 -0.07
C LYS A 61 12.40 -34.08 0.89
N GLU A 62 12.29 -34.79 2.01
CA GLU A 62 11.22 -34.56 2.99
C GLU A 62 11.29 -33.14 3.57
N ASN A 63 12.48 -32.65 3.89
CA ASN A 63 12.69 -31.28 4.36
C ASN A 63 12.27 -30.24 3.31
N PHE A 64 12.59 -30.44 2.03
CA PHE A 64 12.13 -29.56 0.95
C PHE A 64 10.61 -29.60 0.75
N LEU A 65 9.99 -30.79 0.86
CA LEU A 65 8.53 -30.92 0.76
C LEU A 65 7.82 -30.23 1.93
N ASN A 66 8.32 -30.40 3.16
CA ASN A 66 7.79 -29.73 4.33
C ASN A 66 7.95 -28.21 4.22
N LEU A 67 9.13 -27.74 3.80
CA LEU A 67 9.41 -26.33 3.55
C LEU A 67 8.45 -25.73 2.51
N THR A 68 8.26 -26.44 1.40
CA THR A 68 7.32 -26.10 0.34
C THR A 68 5.90 -25.98 0.86
N SER A 69 5.47 -26.96 1.66
CA SER A 69 4.14 -26.98 2.27
C SER A 69 3.91 -25.77 3.14
N THR A 70 4.87 -25.44 4.02
CA THR A 70 4.82 -24.26 4.89
C THR A 70 4.75 -22.99 4.06
N LEU A 71 5.60 -22.87 3.04
CA LEU A 71 5.65 -21.70 2.18
C LEU A 71 4.37 -21.47 1.38
N LEU A 72 3.81 -22.51 0.76
CA LEU A 72 2.56 -22.38 -0.01
C LEU A 72 1.39 -21.99 0.89
N ASN A 73 1.32 -22.50 2.12
CA ASN A 73 0.35 -22.03 3.10
C ASN A 73 0.54 -20.54 3.38
N HIS A 74 1.77 -20.11 3.65
CA HIS A 74 2.06 -18.69 3.92
C HIS A 74 1.73 -17.79 2.73
N LEU A 75 2.18 -18.14 1.52
CA LEU A 75 1.88 -17.39 0.30
C LEU A 75 0.36 -17.29 0.09
N SER A 76 -0.37 -18.40 0.32
CA SER A 76 -1.83 -18.41 0.22
C SER A 76 -2.47 -17.45 1.23
N PHE A 77 -2.05 -17.49 2.50
CA PHE A 77 -2.56 -16.57 3.52
C PHE A 77 -2.22 -15.12 3.23
N GLN A 78 -1.01 -14.84 2.74
CA GLN A 78 -0.59 -13.49 2.38
C GLN A 78 -1.41 -12.97 1.21
N GLN A 79 -1.63 -13.79 0.17
CA GLN A 79 -2.43 -13.39 -0.97
C GLN A 79 -3.90 -13.16 -0.57
N ILE A 80 -4.48 -14.03 0.27
CA ILE A 80 -5.83 -13.81 0.82
C ILE A 80 -5.86 -12.54 1.66
N LYS A 81 -4.88 -12.33 2.53
CA LYS A 81 -4.80 -11.13 3.37
C LYS A 81 -4.72 -9.86 2.50
N LYS A 82 -3.88 -9.85 1.46
CA LYS A 82 -3.75 -8.76 0.50
C LYS A 82 -5.10 -8.42 -0.14
N VAL A 83 -5.73 -9.42 -0.77
CA VAL A 83 -7.02 -9.24 -1.48
C VAL A 83 -8.11 -8.79 -0.51
N THR A 84 -8.16 -9.35 0.69
CA THR A 84 -9.20 -9.01 1.68
C THR A 84 -8.97 -7.64 2.31
N GLN A 85 -7.73 -7.20 2.48
CA GLN A 85 -7.39 -5.84 2.88
C GLN A 85 -7.77 -4.84 1.80
N GLU A 86 -7.43 -5.11 0.54
CA GLU A 86 -7.82 -4.29 -0.61
C GLU A 86 -9.35 -4.20 -0.74
N MET A 87 -10.05 -5.33 -0.63
CA MET A 87 -11.51 -5.38 -0.63
C MET A 87 -12.12 -4.56 0.50
N ARG A 88 -11.69 -4.80 1.74
CA ARG A 88 -12.17 -4.06 2.92
C ARG A 88 -11.97 -2.57 2.70
N PHE A 89 -10.80 -2.18 2.23
CA PHE A 89 -10.49 -0.79 1.94
C PHE A 89 -11.42 -0.22 0.86
N LYS A 90 -11.52 -0.85 -0.32
CA LYS A 90 -12.39 -0.35 -1.41
C LYS A 90 -13.84 -0.21 -0.94
N SER A 91 -14.35 -1.19 -0.19
CA SER A 91 -15.69 -1.13 0.38
C SER A 91 -15.84 -0.01 1.43
N GLN A 92 -14.83 0.20 2.28
CA GLN A 92 -14.83 1.25 3.30
C GLN A 92 -14.81 2.64 2.67
N VAL A 93 -13.89 2.86 1.72
CA VAL A 93 -13.77 4.13 0.99
C VAL A 93 -15.05 4.44 0.23
N THR A 94 -15.61 3.44 -0.45
CA THR A 94 -16.85 3.62 -1.21
C THR A 94 -17.96 4.18 -0.32
N ILE A 95 -18.16 3.63 0.89
CA ILE A 95 -19.20 4.11 1.80
C ILE A 95 -18.82 5.42 2.50
N ASP A 96 -17.57 5.59 2.96
CA ASP A 96 -17.16 6.79 3.69
C ASP A 96 -17.12 8.02 2.79
N VAL A 97 -16.66 7.89 1.54
CA VAL A 97 -16.71 8.96 0.54
C VAL A 97 -18.15 9.35 0.26
N LEU A 98 -19.05 8.38 0.09
CA LEU A 98 -20.47 8.66 -0.09
C LEU A 98 -21.04 9.42 1.11
N ILE A 99 -20.85 8.91 2.33
CA ILE A 99 -21.37 9.53 3.56
C ILE A 99 -20.85 10.95 3.76
N ARG A 100 -19.58 11.21 3.46
CA ARG A 100 -19.02 12.56 3.46
C ARG A 100 -19.74 13.48 2.48
N ASN A 101 -20.01 13.01 1.26
CA ASN A 101 -20.74 13.81 0.28
C ASN A 101 -22.16 14.12 0.70
N LEU A 102 -22.81 13.14 1.34
CA LEU A 102 -24.17 13.24 1.84
C LEU A 102 -24.25 14.21 3.02
N PHE A 103 -23.24 14.23 3.89
CA PHE A 103 -23.12 15.21 4.97
C PHE A 103 -23.13 16.64 4.44
N GLU A 104 -22.34 16.96 3.41
CA GLU A 104 -22.30 18.31 2.84
C GLU A 104 -23.70 18.75 2.32
N ARG A 105 -24.54 17.81 1.87
CA ARG A 105 -25.92 18.12 1.42
C ARG A 105 -26.84 18.52 2.58
N THR A 106 -26.54 18.09 3.81
CA THR A 106 -27.29 18.48 5.00
C THR A 106 -27.10 19.97 5.31
N ALA A 107 -25.87 20.47 5.14
CA ALA A 107 -25.57 21.89 5.25
C ALA A 107 -26.19 22.66 4.08
N ASP A 108 -26.13 22.13 2.86
CA ASP A 108 -26.72 22.76 1.67
C ASP A 108 -28.24 23.01 1.81
N ILE A 109 -29.00 22.01 2.28
CA ILE A 109 -30.45 22.17 2.49
C ILE A 109 -30.74 23.13 3.66
N GLY A 110 -29.96 23.05 4.74
CA GLY A 110 -30.11 23.94 5.90
C GLY A 110 -29.86 25.40 5.54
N PHE A 111 -28.86 25.67 4.70
CA PHE A 111 -28.58 27.02 4.19
C PHE A 111 -29.68 27.50 3.23
N LEU A 112 -29.98 26.71 2.19
CA LEU A 112 -30.90 27.15 1.14
C LEU A 112 -32.33 27.33 1.67
N ALA A 113 -32.74 26.57 2.71
CA ALA A 113 -34.04 26.76 3.36
C ALA A 113 -34.14 28.06 4.16
N THR A 114 -33.01 28.71 4.48
CA THR A 114 -32.96 30.00 5.19
C THR A 114 -32.71 31.20 4.27
N ASP A 115 -32.64 30.98 2.95
CA ASP A 115 -32.37 32.02 1.98
C ASP A 115 -33.51 33.06 1.90
N ASP A 116 -33.17 34.34 2.07
CA ASP A 116 -34.18 35.41 2.16
C ASP A 116 -34.94 35.63 0.85
N ASP A 117 -34.33 35.39 -0.31
CA ASP A 117 -35.03 35.52 -1.59
C ASP A 117 -36.11 34.42 -1.72
N ILE A 118 -35.82 33.20 -1.24
CA ILE A 118 -36.80 32.10 -1.22
C ILE A 118 -37.94 32.40 -0.23
N ARG A 119 -37.63 32.97 0.94
CA ARG A 119 -38.63 33.40 1.92
C ARG A 119 -39.54 34.49 1.35
N LEU A 120 -38.95 35.57 0.84
CA LEU A 120 -39.67 36.68 0.23
C LEU A 120 -40.52 36.21 -0.95
N PHE A 121 -40.02 35.27 -1.74
CA PHE A 121 -40.80 34.64 -2.80
C PHE A 121 -42.04 33.92 -2.26
N LEU A 122 -41.90 33.07 -1.23
CA LEU A 122 -43.04 32.36 -0.64
C LEU A 122 -44.05 33.29 0.04
N GLU A 123 -43.60 34.41 0.62
CA GLU A 123 -44.50 35.39 1.23
C GLU A 123 -45.30 36.19 0.19
N ASN A 124 -44.68 36.51 -0.95
CA ASN A 124 -45.28 37.35 -1.99
C ASN A 124 -45.95 36.56 -3.11
N PHE A 125 -45.74 35.24 -3.20
CA PHE A 125 -46.32 34.41 -4.25
C PHE A 125 -47.83 34.23 -4.05
N VAL A 126 -48.63 34.71 -5.01
CA VAL A 126 -50.10 34.61 -4.96
C VAL A 126 -50.60 33.48 -5.85
N SER A 127 -50.24 33.46 -7.14
CA SER A 127 -50.65 32.39 -8.05
C SER A 127 -49.78 32.29 -9.31
N LYS A 128 -49.82 31.14 -9.99
CA LYS A 128 -49.14 30.94 -11.29
C LYS A 128 -49.73 31.79 -12.43
N TYR A 129 -50.90 32.40 -12.24
CA TYR A 129 -51.61 33.21 -13.23
C TYR A 129 -51.48 34.71 -12.98
N ASP A 130 -50.78 35.11 -11.92
CA ASP A 130 -50.50 36.50 -11.60
C ASP A 130 -49.18 36.95 -12.26
N GLU A 131 -49.20 38.11 -12.94
CA GLU A 131 -48.04 38.60 -13.71
C GLU A 131 -46.82 38.87 -12.83
N ASN A 132 -47.03 39.45 -11.64
CA ASN A 132 -45.94 39.71 -10.70
C ASN A 132 -45.36 38.40 -10.15
N SER A 133 -46.22 37.43 -9.82
CA SER A 133 -45.82 36.09 -9.37
C SER A 133 -45.00 35.33 -10.42
N LEU A 134 -45.25 35.55 -11.71
CA LEU A 134 -44.47 34.98 -12.81
C LEU A 134 -43.05 35.56 -12.88
N VAL A 135 -42.90 36.87 -12.68
CA VAL A 135 -41.59 37.56 -12.68
C VAL A 135 -40.72 37.06 -11.54
N ILE A 136 -41.23 37.10 -10.29
CA ILE A 136 -40.47 36.63 -9.11
C ILE A 136 -40.17 35.13 -9.19
N LYS A 137 -41.03 34.33 -9.84
CA LYS A 137 -40.75 32.91 -10.09
C LYS A 137 -39.57 32.73 -11.03
N GLN A 138 -39.48 33.51 -12.11
CA GLN A 138 -38.37 33.44 -13.05
C GLN A 138 -37.04 33.81 -12.39
N GLU A 139 -37.04 34.77 -11.46
CA GLU A 139 -35.86 35.16 -10.68
C GLU A 139 -35.35 34.02 -9.80
N ILE A 140 -36.24 33.37 -9.03
CA ILE A 140 -35.87 32.19 -8.21
C ILE A 140 -35.41 31.02 -9.09
N GLN A 141 -36.03 30.80 -10.26
CA GLN A 141 -35.55 29.79 -11.20
C GLN A 141 -34.15 30.08 -11.71
N LYS A 142 -33.85 31.34 -12.04
CA LYS A 142 -32.50 31.77 -12.44
C LYS A 142 -31.51 31.51 -11.31
N LYS A 143 -31.90 31.80 -10.06
CA LYS A 143 -31.07 31.53 -8.87
C LYS A 143 -30.81 30.03 -8.68
N PHE A 144 -31.80 29.17 -8.84
CA PHE A 144 -31.61 27.71 -8.82
C PHE A 144 -30.70 27.22 -9.95
N LYS A 145 -30.85 27.76 -11.17
CA LYS A 145 -29.95 27.45 -12.29
C LYS A 145 -28.51 27.84 -11.97
N GLU A 146 -28.31 29.00 -11.36
CA GLU A 146 -26.99 29.47 -10.95
C GLU A 146 -26.39 28.62 -9.82
N TYR A 147 -27.19 28.17 -8.85
CA TYR A 147 -26.75 27.23 -7.82
C TYR A 147 -26.27 25.91 -8.42
N VAL A 148 -27.10 25.26 -9.25
CA VAL A 148 -26.77 23.96 -9.86
C VAL A 148 -25.61 24.05 -10.85
N SER A 149 -25.37 25.22 -11.45
CA SER A 149 -24.17 25.43 -12.29
C SER A 149 -22.86 25.40 -11.49
N LYS A 150 -22.91 25.68 -10.19
CA LYS A 150 -21.75 25.64 -9.27
C LYS A 150 -21.70 24.31 -8.50
N TYR A 151 -22.85 23.76 -8.15
CA TYR A 151 -23.00 22.44 -7.52
C TYR A 151 -23.65 21.48 -8.49
N SER A 152 -22.83 20.93 -9.40
CA SER A 152 -23.29 19.99 -10.45
C SER A 152 -23.84 18.66 -9.92
N VAL A 153 -23.85 18.47 -8.59
CA VAL A 153 -24.35 17.29 -7.89
C VAL A 153 -25.88 17.20 -7.82
N TYR A 154 -26.59 18.30 -8.09
CA TYR A 154 -28.06 18.32 -8.12
C TYR A 154 -28.60 18.28 -9.55
N PHE A 155 -29.75 17.62 -9.74
CA PHE A 155 -30.45 17.66 -11.04
C PHE A 155 -31.75 18.44 -11.01
N ASP A 156 -32.33 18.64 -9.82
CA ASP A 156 -33.56 19.40 -9.65
C ASP A 156 -33.60 20.03 -8.25
N ILE A 157 -34.31 21.15 -8.15
CA ILE A 157 -34.63 21.84 -6.89
C ILE A 157 -36.12 22.16 -6.97
N VAL A 158 -36.87 21.76 -5.95
CA VAL A 158 -38.33 21.89 -5.93
C VAL A 158 -38.77 22.61 -4.67
N LEU A 159 -39.57 23.66 -4.84
CA LEU A 159 -40.15 24.42 -3.74
C LEU A 159 -41.67 24.23 -3.72
N PHE A 160 -42.18 23.91 -2.54
CA PHE A 160 -43.58 23.65 -2.28
C PHE A 160 -44.16 24.68 -1.31
N ASP A 161 -45.46 24.96 -1.45
CA ASP A 161 -46.21 25.61 -0.39
C ASP A 161 -46.55 24.62 0.75
N ILE A 162 -47.11 25.14 1.85
CA ILE A 162 -47.54 24.32 3.00
C ILE A 162 -48.67 23.32 2.68
N HIS A 163 -49.28 23.40 1.50
CA HIS A 163 -50.36 22.54 1.04
C HIS A 163 -49.90 21.50 -0.01
N GLY A 164 -48.60 21.48 -0.34
CA GLY A 164 -47.98 20.57 -1.30
C GLY A 164 -48.15 20.96 -2.76
N LYS A 165 -48.48 22.21 -3.06
CA LYS A 165 -48.44 22.73 -4.44
C LYS A 165 -47.00 23.08 -4.81
N ILE A 166 -46.57 22.69 -6.00
CA ILE A 166 -45.26 23.09 -6.52
C ILE A 166 -45.34 24.55 -6.98
N VAL A 167 -44.62 25.41 -6.28
CA VAL A 167 -44.56 26.86 -6.52
C VAL A 167 -43.51 27.18 -7.57
N VAL A 168 -42.30 26.65 -7.40
CA VAL A 168 -41.19 26.77 -8.35
C VAL A 168 -40.37 25.49 -8.41
N ARG A 169 -39.83 25.21 -9.59
CA ARG A 169 -38.97 24.06 -9.88
C ARG A 169 -37.89 24.46 -10.87
N LEU A 170 -36.71 23.84 -10.75
CA LEU A 170 -35.62 23.99 -11.70
C LEU A 170 -35.91 23.31 -13.05
N ASN A 171 -36.28 22.02 -13.04
CA ASN A 171 -36.62 21.27 -14.23
C ASN A 171 -38.07 21.54 -14.71
N GLU A 172 -38.21 22.28 -15.81
CA GLU A 172 -39.50 22.67 -16.37
C GLU A 172 -40.17 21.61 -17.24
N ASP A 173 -39.45 20.56 -17.64
CA ASP A 173 -39.99 19.50 -18.50
C ASP A 173 -41.06 18.66 -17.80
N ILE A 174 -41.11 18.72 -16.47
CA ILE A 174 -42.04 17.96 -15.64
C ILE A 174 -43.21 18.86 -15.20
N ASN A 175 -44.38 18.65 -15.80
CA ASN A 175 -45.59 19.39 -15.48
C ASN A 175 -46.41 18.70 -14.37
N LEU A 176 -45.98 18.87 -13.12
CA LEU A 176 -46.70 18.43 -11.92
C LEU A 176 -47.10 19.64 -11.07
N GLU A 177 -48.36 19.69 -10.64
CA GLU A 177 -48.88 20.83 -9.88
C GLU A 177 -48.90 20.61 -8.37
N LYS A 178 -49.12 19.38 -7.91
CA LYS A 178 -49.31 19.04 -6.50
C LYS A 178 -48.70 17.69 -6.17
N VAL A 179 -48.26 17.54 -4.93
CA VAL A 179 -47.71 16.30 -4.37
C VAL A 179 -48.58 15.74 -3.25
N ASP A 180 -48.31 14.49 -2.86
CA ASP A 180 -48.92 13.91 -1.67
C ASP A 180 -48.64 14.78 -0.43
N THR A 181 -49.71 15.13 0.26
CA THR A 181 -49.70 15.92 1.49
C THR A 181 -48.93 15.21 2.60
N SER A 182 -48.83 13.88 2.57
CA SER A 182 -48.09 13.09 3.58
C SER A 182 -46.60 13.44 3.63
N PHE A 183 -45.97 13.68 2.48
CA PHE A 183 -44.57 14.08 2.38
C PHE A 183 -44.35 15.46 3.01
N ILE A 184 -45.22 16.42 2.66
CA ILE A 184 -45.14 17.80 3.16
C ILE A 184 -45.36 17.85 4.66
N GLN A 185 -46.39 17.17 5.17
CA GLN A 185 -46.65 17.10 6.61
C GLN A 185 -45.49 16.46 7.36
N LYS A 186 -44.83 15.44 6.79
CA LYS A 186 -43.64 14.85 7.40
C LYS A 186 -42.52 15.89 7.56
N VAL A 187 -42.25 16.68 6.52
CA VAL A 187 -41.20 17.71 6.55
C VAL A 187 -41.56 18.86 7.50
N LEU A 188 -42.80 19.36 7.48
CA LEU A 188 -43.22 20.46 8.36
C LEU A 188 -43.17 20.07 9.85
N ASN A 189 -43.57 18.84 10.18
CA ASN A 189 -43.62 18.35 11.56
C ASN A 189 -42.27 17.81 12.08
N THR A 190 -41.20 17.89 11.30
CA THR A 190 -39.88 17.40 11.73
C THR A 190 -39.31 18.27 12.84
N SER A 191 -38.71 17.61 13.84
CA SER A 191 -37.87 18.24 14.87
C SER A 191 -36.39 18.28 14.48
N ASP A 192 -36.00 17.50 13.48
CA ASP A 192 -34.61 17.42 12.99
C ASP A 192 -34.30 18.60 12.04
N ASP A 193 -33.02 18.88 11.80
CA ASP A 193 -32.58 20.00 10.95
C ASP A 193 -32.80 19.75 9.45
N TYR A 194 -33.14 18.52 9.06
CA TYR A 194 -33.50 18.13 7.69
C TYR A 194 -34.18 16.75 7.69
N ILE A 195 -34.77 16.37 6.55
CA ILE A 195 -35.18 15.01 6.25
C ILE A 195 -34.39 14.49 5.06
N GLU A 196 -33.62 13.43 5.27
CA GLU A 196 -33.00 12.63 4.22
C GLU A 196 -33.94 11.47 3.82
N SER A 197 -34.16 11.26 2.53
CA SER A 197 -35.00 10.16 2.05
C SER A 197 -34.55 9.57 0.73
N TYR A 198 -34.46 8.24 0.68
CA TYR A 198 -34.19 7.47 -0.54
C TYR A 198 -35.35 6.53 -0.87
N LYS A 199 -36.32 7.04 -1.61
CA LYS A 199 -37.57 6.33 -1.93
C LYS A 199 -38.18 6.85 -3.22
N TYR A 200 -39.30 6.26 -3.63
CA TYR A 200 -40.13 6.84 -4.67
C TYR A 200 -40.71 8.17 -4.18
N HIS A 201 -40.64 9.19 -5.03
CA HIS A 201 -41.18 10.51 -4.78
C HIS A 201 -42.14 10.86 -5.91
N ASP A 202 -43.41 11.14 -5.60
CA ASP A 202 -44.46 11.40 -6.60
C ASP A 202 -44.13 12.59 -7.52
N PHE A 203 -43.32 13.54 -7.02
CA PHE A 203 -42.88 14.70 -7.78
C PHE A 203 -41.70 14.43 -8.73
N LEU A 204 -41.18 13.20 -8.70
CA LEU A 204 -40.11 12.67 -9.53
C LEU A 204 -40.54 11.31 -10.14
N PRO A 205 -41.66 11.26 -10.88
CA PRO A 205 -42.27 10.00 -11.33
C PRO A 205 -41.37 9.18 -12.27
N GLN A 206 -40.39 9.83 -12.91
CA GLN A 206 -39.43 9.18 -13.80
C GLN A 206 -38.41 8.31 -13.06
N TYR A 207 -38.26 8.46 -11.74
CA TYR A 207 -37.31 7.69 -10.93
C TYR A 207 -38.03 6.74 -9.98
N LYS A 208 -37.65 5.46 -9.98
CA LYS A 208 -38.18 4.46 -9.04
C LYS A 208 -37.82 4.77 -7.58
N LYS A 209 -36.60 5.24 -7.36
CA LYS A 209 -36.11 5.80 -6.09
C LYS A 209 -35.23 7.01 -6.41
N SER A 210 -35.33 8.04 -5.59
CA SER A 210 -34.48 9.22 -5.66
C SER A 210 -34.03 9.61 -4.26
N LEU A 211 -32.80 10.13 -4.17
CA LEU A 211 -32.26 10.68 -2.93
C LEU A 211 -32.62 12.16 -2.86
N VAL A 212 -33.40 12.52 -1.84
CA VAL A 212 -33.91 13.87 -1.65
C VAL A 212 -33.63 14.33 -0.22
N TYR A 213 -33.02 15.50 -0.10
CA TYR A 213 -32.92 16.25 1.15
C TYR A 213 -34.01 17.31 1.17
N SER A 214 -34.78 17.35 2.24
CA SER A 214 -35.91 18.28 2.36
C SER A 214 -35.93 18.96 3.71
N TYR A 215 -36.28 20.24 3.72
CA TYR A 215 -36.48 20.99 4.96
C TYR A 215 -37.55 22.06 4.82
N LYS A 216 -38.09 22.50 5.96
CA LYS A 216 -39.12 23.54 6.01
C LYS A 216 -38.48 24.92 5.85
N VAL A 217 -39.12 25.76 5.05
CA VAL A 217 -38.74 27.18 4.92
C VAL A 217 -39.60 27.96 5.89
N THR A 218 -38.99 28.57 6.89
CA THR A 218 -39.66 29.41 7.89
C THR A 218 -39.50 30.89 7.58
N LYS A 219 -40.41 31.73 8.09
CA LYS A 219 -40.34 33.20 7.96
C LYS A 219 -39.06 33.82 8.56
N SER A 220 -38.55 33.23 9.63
CA SER A 220 -37.33 33.64 10.33
C SER A 220 -36.61 32.42 10.90
N ASN A 221 -35.37 32.58 11.33
CA ASN A 221 -34.58 31.52 11.99
C ASN A 221 -35.02 31.28 13.46
N ASP A 222 -35.97 32.05 13.98
CA ASP A 222 -36.40 31.94 15.37
C ASP A 222 -37.21 30.66 15.63
N SER A 223 -37.04 30.12 16.85
CA SER A 223 -37.77 28.94 17.31
C SER A 223 -39.28 29.21 17.34
N GLY A 224 -40.05 28.42 16.59
CA GLY A 224 -41.50 28.58 16.45
C GLY A 224 -41.94 29.57 15.37
N SER A 225 -41.02 30.05 14.53
CA SER A 225 -41.37 30.85 13.35
C SER A 225 -42.36 30.12 12.44
N LYS A 226 -43.27 30.87 11.82
CA LYS A 226 -44.27 30.34 10.89
C LYS A 226 -43.61 29.66 9.70
N ASP A 227 -44.09 28.46 9.35
CA ASP A 227 -43.73 27.74 8.14
C ASP A 227 -44.34 28.43 6.90
N LEU A 228 -43.49 28.72 5.91
CA LEU A 228 -43.87 29.31 4.63
C LEU A 228 -43.99 28.26 3.53
N GLY A 229 -43.20 27.19 3.59
CA GLY A 229 -43.19 26.13 2.57
C GLY A 229 -42.18 25.02 2.87
N VAL A 230 -41.94 24.18 1.88
CA VAL A 230 -40.96 23.08 1.94
C VAL A 230 -40.03 23.17 0.74
N LEU A 231 -38.74 23.06 0.98
CA LEU A 231 -37.71 22.99 -0.05
C LEU A 231 -37.18 21.56 -0.15
N ALA A 232 -36.97 21.08 -1.38
CA ALA A 232 -36.41 19.77 -1.67
C ALA A 232 -35.27 19.87 -2.69
N LEU A 233 -34.12 19.30 -2.33
CA LEU A 233 -32.93 19.16 -3.17
C LEU A 233 -32.83 17.73 -3.71
N CYS A 234 -32.81 17.58 -5.04
CA CYS A 234 -32.80 16.28 -5.70
C CYS A 234 -31.39 15.92 -6.18
N PHE A 235 -30.78 14.92 -5.53
CA PHE A 235 -29.37 14.58 -5.71
C PHE A 235 -29.14 13.60 -6.87
N ARG A 236 -28.08 13.82 -7.65
CA ARG A 236 -27.61 12.92 -8.73
C ARG A 236 -26.88 11.71 -8.18
N PHE A 237 -27.60 10.91 -7.39
CA PHE A 237 -27.03 9.74 -6.72
C PHE A 237 -26.32 8.78 -7.69
N THR A 238 -26.93 8.50 -8.85
CA THR A 238 -26.33 7.58 -9.83
C THR A 238 -25.03 8.10 -10.43
N ASP A 239 -24.96 9.39 -10.76
CA ASP A 239 -23.75 9.99 -11.35
C ASP A 239 -22.61 9.99 -10.33
N GLU A 240 -22.95 10.26 -9.06
CA GLU A 240 -22.00 10.21 -7.96
C GLU A 240 -21.43 8.81 -7.74
N MET A 241 -22.30 7.79 -7.72
CA MET A 241 -21.85 6.42 -7.58
C MET A 241 -20.99 5.96 -8.77
N ASN A 242 -21.32 6.36 -9.99
CA ASN A 242 -20.49 6.06 -11.16
C ASN A 242 -19.09 6.68 -11.03
N ALA A 243 -18.98 7.91 -10.50
CA ALA A 243 -17.69 8.56 -10.28
C ALA A 243 -16.87 7.85 -9.18
N ILE A 244 -17.50 7.51 -8.05
CA ILE A 244 -16.84 6.77 -6.96
C ILE A 244 -16.35 5.40 -7.45
N PHE A 245 -17.21 4.64 -8.13
CA PHE A 245 -16.85 3.32 -8.65
C PHE A 245 -15.78 3.40 -9.74
N GLY A 246 -15.85 4.39 -10.64
CA GLY A 246 -14.89 4.54 -11.73
C GLY A 246 -13.45 4.73 -11.28
N ASN A 247 -13.22 5.28 -10.08
CA ASN A 247 -11.89 5.48 -9.51
C ASN A 247 -11.38 4.26 -8.72
N LEU A 248 -12.29 3.43 -8.19
CA LEU A 248 -11.93 2.34 -7.27
C LEU A 248 -11.91 0.96 -7.94
N VAL A 249 -12.73 0.75 -8.98
CA VAL A 249 -12.88 -0.55 -9.64
C VAL A 249 -11.68 -0.85 -10.53
N ASP A 250 -11.02 -1.98 -10.26
CA ASP A 250 -10.07 -2.59 -11.18
C ASP A 250 -10.81 -3.52 -12.17
N ALA A 251 -10.87 -3.09 -13.43
CA ALA A 251 -11.49 -3.84 -14.51
C ALA A 251 -10.84 -5.22 -14.74
N LYS A 252 -9.57 -5.42 -14.37
CA LYS A 252 -8.87 -6.71 -14.52
C LYS A 252 -9.47 -7.79 -13.63
N ASN A 253 -9.80 -7.42 -12.38
CA ASN A 253 -10.28 -8.36 -11.37
C ASN A 253 -11.78 -8.66 -11.51
N LYS A 254 -12.48 -8.00 -12.44
CA LYS A 254 -13.94 -8.09 -12.61
C LYS A 254 -14.69 -7.90 -11.28
N GLU A 255 -14.13 -7.05 -10.42
CA GLU A 255 -14.72 -6.78 -9.11
C GLU A 255 -15.98 -5.91 -9.26
N CYS A 256 -16.96 -6.20 -8.42
CA CYS A 256 -18.23 -5.49 -8.37
C CYS A 256 -18.32 -4.75 -7.04
N LEU A 257 -18.31 -3.42 -7.10
CA LEU A 257 -18.62 -2.56 -5.96
C LEU A 257 -20.11 -2.24 -5.96
N THR A 258 -20.72 -2.30 -4.78
CA THR A 258 -22.13 -2.08 -4.57
C THR A 258 -22.37 -1.29 -3.28
N ILE A 259 -23.47 -0.55 -3.23
CA ILE A 259 -24.02 -0.04 -1.97
C ILE A 259 -25.25 -0.86 -1.63
N LEU A 260 -25.32 -1.33 -0.39
CA LEU A 260 -26.46 -2.06 0.16
C LEU A 260 -27.24 -1.16 1.12
N ASP A 261 -28.57 -1.30 1.14
CA ASP A 261 -29.40 -0.73 2.21
C ASP A 261 -29.35 -1.58 3.50
N GLU A 262 -30.10 -1.17 4.52
CA GLU A 262 -30.13 -1.81 5.84
C GLU A 262 -30.54 -3.30 5.78
N ASP A 263 -31.31 -3.69 4.77
CA ASP A 263 -31.83 -5.05 4.56
C ASP A 263 -30.97 -5.90 3.62
N GLY A 264 -29.90 -5.31 3.07
CA GLY A 264 -28.98 -5.95 2.13
C GLY A 264 -29.40 -5.88 0.67
N TYR A 265 -30.33 -4.99 0.29
CA TYR A 265 -30.69 -4.78 -1.10
C TYR A 265 -29.72 -3.81 -1.80
N VAL A 266 -29.32 -4.16 -3.01
CA VAL A 266 -28.44 -3.34 -3.84
C VAL A 266 -29.15 -2.05 -4.27
N ILE A 267 -28.64 -0.89 -3.85
CA ILE A 267 -29.13 0.43 -4.25
C ILE A 267 -28.25 1.11 -5.30
N ALA A 268 -26.98 0.69 -5.40
CA ALA A 268 -26.05 1.10 -6.44
C ALA A 268 -25.11 -0.06 -6.77
N SER A 269 -24.71 -0.18 -8.04
CA SER A 269 -23.78 -1.22 -8.52
C SER A 269 -22.85 -0.63 -9.58
N SER A 270 -21.58 -1.02 -9.53
CA SER A 270 -20.57 -0.72 -10.57
C SER A 270 -20.79 -1.52 -11.85
N ASP A 271 -21.42 -2.69 -11.75
CA ASP A 271 -21.81 -3.53 -12.88
C ASP A 271 -23.30 -3.85 -12.77
N LYS A 272 -24.13 -3.02 -13.42
CA LYS A 272 -25.59 -3.12 -13.36
C LYS A 272 -26.13 -4.29 -14.18
N GLU A 273 -25.40 -4.73 -15.21
CA GLU A 273 -25.80 -5.86 -16.05
C GLU A 273 -25.66 -7.18 -15.29
N HIS A 274 -24.62 -7.27 -14.46
CA HIS A 274 -24.36 -8.46 -13.64
C HIS A 274 -25.08 -8.43 -12.28
N ILE A 275 -24.98 -7.31 -11.54
CA ILE A 275 -25.65 -7.11 -10.25
C ILE A 275 -26.70 -6.00 -10.40
N ASN A 276 -27.94 -6.44 -10.63
CA ASN A 276 -29.10 -5.56 -10.76
C ASN A 276 -29.46 -4.86 -9.44
N LEU A 277 -30.04 -3.66 -9.54
CA LEU A 277 -30.60 -2.94 -8.39
C LEU A 277 -31.79 -3.71 -7.80
N GLY A 278 -31.92 -3.68 -6.47
CA GLY A 278 -32.97 -4.37 -5.72
C GLY A 278 -32.73 -5.88 -5.52
N VAL A 279 -31.58 -6.40 -5.96
CA VAL A 279 -31.14 -7.76 -5.60
C VAL A 279 -30.72 -7.78 -4.14
N LYS A 280 -31.04 -8.86 -3.42
CA LYS A 280 -30.59 -9.06 -2.04
C LYS A 280 -29.26 -9.79 -2.01
N LEU A 281 -28.26 -9.19 -1.37
CA LEU A 281 -26.93 -9.76 -1.15
C LEU A 281 -26.66 -9.98 0.35
N PRO A 282 -25.81 -10.94 0.72
CA PRO A 282 -25.45 -11.18 2.11
C PRO A 282 -24.55 -10.07 2.66
N ILE A 283 -24.88 -9.55 3.84
CA ILE A 283 -24.08 -8.58 4.58
C ILE A 283 -22.97 -9.32 5.37
N VAL A 284 -21.70 -8.96 5.13
CA VAL A 284 -20.50 -9.62 5.69
C VAL A 284 -19.69 -8.65 6.55
N LEU A 285 -20.18 -8.35 7.76
CA LEU A 285 -19.56 -7.37 8.66
C LEU A 285 -18.48 -8.00 9.57
N ASN A 286 -18.81 -9.09 10.25
CA ASN A 286 -17.99 -9.67 11.33
C ASN A 286 -16.86 -10.60 10.88
N GLU A 287 -16.76 -10.87 9.57
CA GLU A 287 -15.76 -11.76 8.99
C GLU A 287 -14.81 -10.94 8.10
N ASN A 288 -13.53 -11.35 7.99
CA ASN A 288 -12.58 -10.70 7.08
C ASN A 288 -13.04 -10.81 5.61
N TYR A 289 -13.70 -11.90 5.27
CA TYR A 289 -14.37 -12.15 4.00
C TYR A 289 -15.29 -13.35 4.13
N LYS A 290 -16.17 -13.53 3.14
CA LYS A 290 -17.00 -14.73 3.02
C LYS A 290 -17.09 -15.16 1.56
N ILE A 291 -17.11 -16.48 1.32
CA ILE A 291 -17.41 -17.01 0.00
C ILE A 291 -18.93 -17.03 -0.18
N VAL A 292 -19.42 -16.39 -1.23
CA VAL A 292 -20.85 -16.26 -1.53
C VAL A 292 -21.11 -16.65 -2.98
N SER A 293 -22.18 -17.40 -3.22
CA SER A 293 -22.58 -17.78 -4.57
C SER A 293 -23.67 -16.84 -5.07
N TYR A 294 -23.48 -16.26 -6.25
CA TYR A 294 -24.45 -15.38 -6.91
C TYR A 294 -24.46 -15.62 -8.42
N ALA A 295 -25.66 -15.71 -9.01
CA ALA A 295 -25.87 -15.94 -10.44
C ALA A 295 -25.03 -17.11 -11.03
N GLY A 296 -24.86 -18.19 -10.26
CA GLY A 296 -24.12 -19.38 -10.69
C GLY A 296 -22.59 -19.26 -10.64
N ARG A 297 -22.04 -18.22 -10.00
CA ARG A 297 -20.60 -18.05 -9.75
C ARG A 297 -20.31 -17.84 -8.27
N ASP A 298 -19.12 -18.22 -7.84
CA ASP A 298 -18.64 -18.00 -6.47
C ASP A 298 -17.75 -16.76 -6.38
N TYR A 299 -17.99 -15.97 -5.34
CA TYR A 299 -17.30 -14.70 -5.08
C TYR A 299 -16.67 -14.75 -3.70
N ILE A 300 -15.54 -14.06 -3.55
CA ILE A 300 -15.12 -13.55 -2.25
C ILE A 300 -15.84 -12.22 -2.03
N ALA A 301 -16.47 -12.03 -0.87
CA ALA A 301 -17.26 -10.85 -0.56
C ALA A 301 -16.90 -10.24 0.80
N LYS A 302 -16.98 -8.90 0.89
CA LYS A 302 -16.79 -8.14 2.13
C LYS A 302 -17.76 -6.96 2.18
N THR A 303 -18.31 -6.69 3.38
CA THR A 303 -19.13 -5.51 3.67
C THR A 303 -18.46 -4.65 4.74
N CYS A 304 -18.57 -3.33 4.58
CA CYS A 304 -18.16 -2.33 5.56
C CYS A 304 -19.32 -1.39 5.91
N GLU A 305 -19.40 -1.08 7.20
CA GLU A 305 -20.16 0.07 7.72
C GLU A 305 -19.35 1.35 7.53
N THR A 306 -20.03 2.48 7.46
CA THR A 306 -19.34 3.76 7.50
C THR A 306 -18.72 4.01 8.88
N ASN A 307 -17.55 4.64 8.90
CA ASN A 307 -16.97 5.19 10.12
C ASN A 307 -17.72 6.45 10.60
N GLY A 308 -18.62 6.98 9.77
CA GLY A 308 -19.29 8.26 9.95
C GLY A 308 -18.37 9.42 9.59
N TYR A 309 -18.96 10.59 9.37
CA TYR A 309 -18.23 11.85 9.17
C TYR A 309 -18.84 12.90 10.09
N GLN A 310 -18.06 13.39 11.06
CA GLN A 310 -18.50 14.44 11.99
C GLN A 310 -19.79 14.11 12.76
N GLY A 311 -19.97 12.83 13.10
CA GLY A 311 -21.17 12.32 13.78
C GLY A 311 -22.33 12.00 12.84
N PHE A 312 -22.20 12.24 11.53
CA PHE A 312 -23.19 11.85 10.52
C PHE A 312 -22.91 10.44 9.97
N TYR A 313 -23.94 9.59 9.94
CA TYR A 313 -23.88 8.18 9.51
C TYR A 313 -24.85 7.82 8.36
N GLY A 314 -25.68 8.77 7.90
CA GLY A 314 -26.66 8.57 6.83
C GLY A 314 -27.71 7.46 7.08
N LEU A 315 -28.26 6.91 6.00
CA LEU A 315 -29.38 5.94 6.01
C LEU A 315 -28.98 4.48 6.30
N LYS A 316 -27.96 4.23 7.14
CA LYS A 316 -27.43 2.88 7.45
C LYS A 316 -27.10 2.05 6.21
N TRP A 317 -26.47 2.69 5.23
CA TRP A 317 -26.00 2.01 4.04
C TRP A 317 -24.64 1.37 4.26
N TYR A 318 -24.35 0.35 3.46
CA TYR A 318 -23.10 -0.39 3.54
C TYR A 318 -22.37 -0.37 2.20
N GLY A 319 -21.05 -0.22 2.25
CA GLY A 319 -20.19 -0.50 1.12
C GLY A 319 -19.96 -2.00 1.02
N HIS A 320 -20.17 -2.59 -0.15
CA HIS A 320 -20.02 -4.02 -0.37
C HIS A 320 -19.27 -4.31 -1.66
N ILE A 321 -18.29 -5.20 -1.58
CA ILE A 321 -17.49 -5.63 -2.72
C ILE A 321 -17.58 -7.14 -2.90
N MET A 322 -17.68 -7.56 -4.16
CA MET A 322 -17.64 -8.96 -4.58
C MET A 322 -16.61 -9.13 -5.69
N ILE A 323 -15.67 -10.05 -5.53
CA ILE A 323 -14.69 -10.40 -6.57
C ILE A 323 -14.92 -11.87 -6.93
N PRO A 324 -15.12 -12.22 -8.21
CA PRO A 324 -15.23 -13.63 -8.61
C PRO A 324 -13.96 -14.38 -8.20
N LEU A 325 -14.08 -15.57 -7.62
CA LEU A 325 -12.92 -16.31 -7.11
C LEU A 325 -11.85 -16.56 -8.18
N GLU A 326 -12.27 -16.76 -9.43
CA GLU A 326 -11.41 -16.94 -10.61
C GLU A 326 -10.52 -15.74 -10.94
N TYR A 327 -10.89 -14.54 -10.49
CA TYR A 327 -10.19 -13.29 -10.77
C TYR A 327 -9.59 -12.65 -9.50
N ALA A 328 -9.96 -13.13 -8.32
CA ALA A 328 -9.55 -12.55 -7.05
C ALA A 328 -8.05 -12.65 -6.77
N PHE A 329 -7.36 -13.63 -7.38
CA PHE A 329 -5.98 -13.96 -7.07
C PHE A 329 -5.11 -14.09 -8.32
N LEU A 330 -5.44 -13.33 -9.37
CA LEU A 330 -4.64 -13.29 -10.60
C LEU A 330 -3.23 -12.76 -10.30
N SER A 331 -2.25 -13.38 -10.96
CA SER A 331 -0.89 -12.85 -10.94
C SER A 331 -0.87 -11.57 -11.76
N ASP A 332 -0.36 -10.49 -11.16
CA ASP A 332 0.01 -9.33 -11.98
C ASP A 332 1.25 -9.72 -12.78
N GLU A 333 1.18 -9.64 -14.11
CA GLU A 333 2.36 -9.69 -14.96
C GLU A 333 3.27 -8.51 -14.61
N LEU A 334 4.09 -8.67 -13.59
CA LEU A 334 5.07 -7.71 -13.14
C LEU A 334 6.42 -8.14 -13.67
N ASN A 335 7.07 -7.21 -14.37
CA ASN A 335 8.50 -7.25 -14.62
C ASN A 335 9.20 -7.62 -13.31
N SER A 336 9.97 -8.70 -13.31
CA SER A 336 10.76 -9.13 -12.16
C SER A 336 11.58 -7.94 -11.64
N LEU A 337 11.13 -7.31 -10.55
CA LEU A 337 11.89 -6.29 -9.87
C LEU A 337 13.12 -6.99 -9.30
N VAL A 338 14.29 -6.69 -9.85
CA VAL A 338 15.55 -7.13 -9.26
C VAL A 338 15.72 -6.34 -7.97
N VAL A 339 15.26 -6.91 -6.86
CA VAL A 339 15.43 -6.36 -5.52
C VAL A 339 16.82 -6.73 -5.01
N ASP A 340 17.55 -5.76 -4.47
CA ASP A 340 18.85 -5.97 -3.84
C ASP A 340 18.71 -6.92 -2.63
N GLU A 341 19.62 -7.88 -2.49
CA GLU A 341 19.66 -8.83 -1.36
C GLU A 341 19.72 -8.11 0.00
N ASN A 342 20.33 -6.91 0.06
CA ASN A 342 20.39 -6.11 1.28
C ASN A 342 18.99 -5.67 1.77
N ILE A 343 18.09 -5.35 0.84
CA ILE A 343 16.71 -4.96 1.15
C ILE A 343 15.93 -6.17 1.67
N ILE A 344 16.12 -7.34 1.06
CA ILE A 344 15.50 -8.60 1.48
C ILE A 344 15.94 -8.95 2.91
N ASN A 345 17.25 -8.89 3.19
CA ASN A 345 17.79 -9.17 4.52
C ASN A 345 17.26 -8.20 5.57
N SER A 346 17.17 -6.90 5.24
CA SER A 346 16.61 -5.88 6.12
C SER A 346 15.12 -6.11 6.41
N MET A 347 14.37 -6.58 5.41
CA MET A 347 12.95 -6.95 5.54
C MET A 347 12.75 -8.14 6.47
N MET A 348 13.62 -9.16 6.42
CA MET A 348 13.53 -10.36 7.26
C MET A 348 13.67 -10.08 8.77
N GLU A 349 14.29 -8.97 9.15
CA GLU A 349 14.40 -8.55 10.54
C GLU A 349 13.16 -7.81 11.05
N ASN A 350 12.27 -7.38 10.16
CA ASN A 350 11.08 -6.61 10.51
C ASN A 350 9.85 -7.51 10.70
N GLU A 351 9.54 -7.82 11.96
CA GLU A 351 8.40 -8.69 12.33
C GLU A 351 7.02 -8.12 11.93
N GLN A 352 6.92 -6.83 11.58
CA GLN A 352 5.66 -6.21 11.15
C GLN A 352 5.23 -6.69 9.75
N HIS A 353 6.19 -6.97 8.88
CA HIS A 353 5.94 -7.42 7.50
C HIS A 353 6.34 -8.89 7.29
N PHE A 354 7.22 -9.45 8.13
CA PHE A 354 7.65 -10.84 8.08
C PHE A 354 7.24 -11.59 9.34
N SER A 355 6.39 -12.63 9.19
CA SER A 355 6.02 -13.47 10.34
C SER A 355 7.20 -14.34 10.78
N LYS A 356 7.18 -14.75 12.06
CA LYS A 356 8.25 -15.62 12.62
C LYS A 356 8.37 -16.93 11.85
N GLU A 357 7.24 -17.50 11.44
CA GLU A 357 7.19 -18.72 10.66
C GLU A 357 7.83 -18.54 9.27
N LEU A 358 7.62 -17.38 8.62
CA LEU A 358 8.27 -17.09 7.34
C LEU A 358 9.79 -16.96 7.50
N LYS A 359 10.23 -16.32 8.59
CA LYS A 359 11.66 -16.23 8.94
C LYS A 359 12.29 -17.61 9.16
N GLU A 360 11.58 -18.51 9.84
CA GLU A 360 11.98 -19.91 10.02
C GLU A 360 12.08 -20.67 8.68
N VAL A 361 11.14 -20.47 7.75
CA VAL A 361 11.21 -21.03 6.39
C VAL A 361 12.53 -20.64 5.71
N PHE A 362 12.93 -19.38 5.77
CA PHE A 362 14.18 -18.94 5.15
C PHE A 362 15.43 -19.54 5.81
N TYR A 363 15.49 -19.57 7.14
CA TYR A 363 16.60 -20.23 7.83
C TYR A 363 16.67 -21.73 7.53
N ASN A 364 15.52 -22.40 7.54
CA ASN A 364 15.44 -23.82 7.22
C ASN A 364 15.85 -24.10 5.78
N SER A 365 15.45 -23.27 4.82
CA SER A 365 15.92 -23.38 3.43
C SER A 365 17.45 -23.34 3.34
N LYS A 366 18.06 -22.38 4.02
CA LYS A 366 19.52 -22.22 4.03
C LYS A 366 20.22 -23.45 4.61
N THR A 367 19.72 -23.98 5.72
CA THR A 367 20.23 -25.22 6.31
C THR A 367 20.05 -26.40 5.37
N ILE A 368 18.92 -26.52 4.68
CA ILE A 368 18.67 -27.57 3.69
C ILE A 368 19.65 -27.45 2.51
N GLN A 369 19.93 -26.24 2.03
CA GLN A 369 20.90 -26.00 0.96
C GLN A 369 22.32 -26.35 1.40
N ASP A 370 22.75 -25.91 2.58
CA ASP A 370 24.07 -26.23 3.13
C ASP A 370 24.23 -27.76 3.29
N ASN A 371 23.19 -28.45 3.78
CA ASN A 371 23.16 -29.91 3.88
C ASN A 371 23.19 -30.58 2.51
N LEU A 372 22.45 -30.07 1.51
CA LEU A 372 22.46 -30.59 0.15
C LEU A 372 23.86 -30.47 -0.47
N ILE A 373 24.50 -29.30 -0.34
CA ILE A 373 25.86 -29.07 -0.82
C ILE A 373 26.81 -30.07 -0.17
N ARG A 374 26.72 -30.25 1.15
CA ARG A 374 27.54 -31.22 1.91
C ARG A 374 27.32 -32.66 1.43
N VAL A 375 26.07 -33.05 1.20
CA VAL A 375 25.69 -34.37 0.68
C VAL A 375 26.28 -34.61 -0.72
N ILE A 376 26.15 -33.64 -1.63
CA ILE A 376 26.72 -33.71 -2.98
C ILE A 376 28.24 -33.79 -2.92
N TRP A 377 28.86 -32.98 -2.06
CA TRP A 377 30.30 -32.93 -1.88
C TRP A 377 30.84 -34.26 -1.36
N ASN A 378 30.26 -34.80 -0.29
CA ASN A 378 30.60 -36.12 0.26
C ASN A 378 30.40 -37.23 -0.79
N GLY A 379 29.30 -37.18 -1.54
CA GLY A 379 29.05 -38.09 -2.65
C GLY A 379 30.17 -38.07 -3.68
N ASN A 380 30.59 -36.89 -4.11
CA ASN A 380 31.69 -36.73 -5.06
C ASN A 380 33.04 -37.19 -4.49
N ILE A 381 33.30 -37.02 -3.17
CA ILE A 381 34.49 -37.55 -2.50
C ILE A 381 34.49 -39.09 -2.53
N VAL A 382 33.37 -39.74 -2.21
CA VAL A 382 33.28 -41.21 -2.26
C VAL A 382 33.52 -41.72 -3.69
N GLN A 383 32.93 -41.06 -4.69
CA GLN A 383 33.12 -41.41 -6.10
C GLN A 383 34.55 -41.15 -6.59
N SER A 384 35.28 -40.19 -6.00
CA SER A 384 36.70 -39.95 -6.32
C SER A 384 37.62 -41.10 -5.88
N LYS A 385 37.24 -41.85 -4.85
CA LYS A 385 38.04 -42.95 -4.28
C LYS A 385 37.79 -44.30 -4.95
N LEU A 386 36.63 -44.47 -5.60
CA LEU A 386 36.22 -45.72 -6.24
C LEU A 386 36.61 -45.73 -7.73
N ASN A 387 37.42 -46.70 -8.15
CA ASN A 387 37.69 -46.98 -9.56
C ASN A 387 36.56 -47.87 -10.14
N SER A 388 35.35 -47.34 -10.26
CA SER A 388 34.18 -48.06 -10.79
C SER A 388 33.78 -47.58 -12.19
N THR A 389 33.18 -48.46 -12.99
CA THR A 389 32.58 -48.12 -14.30
C THR A 389 31.37 -47.19 -14.19
N ASN A 390 30.77 -47.05 -12.99
CA ASN A 390 29.60 -46.22 -12.73
C ASN A 390 29.94 -44.80 -12.23
N ARG A 391 31.22 -44.43 -12.21
CA ARG A 391 31.70 -43.14 -11.68
C ARG A 391 31.13 -41.93 -12.43
N GLU A 392 31.10 -41.98 -13.76
CA GLU A 392 30.58 -40.88 -14.59
C GLU A 392 29.07 -40.71 -14.42
N PHE A 393 28.33 -41.82 -14.41
CA PHE A 393 26.89 -41.82 -14.16
C PHE A 393 26.57 -41.23 -12.78
N SER A 394 27.31 -41.63 -11.75
CA SER A 394 27.09 -41.15 -10.39
C SER A 394 27.36 -39.66 -10.23
N ARG A 395 28.40 -39.13 -10.88
CA ARG A 395 28.69 -37.68 -10.90
C ARG A 395 27.62 -36.89 -11.62
N ALA A 396 27.13 -37.39 -12.76
CA ALA A 396 26.03 -36.76 -13.48
C ALA A 396 24.78 -36.67 -12.58
N LEU A 397 24.46 -37.75 -11.86
CA LEU A 397 23.34 -37.76 -10.91
C LEU A 397 23.50 -36.72 -9.79
N LEU A 398 24.69 -36.65 -9.17
CA LEU A 398 25.00 -35.68 -8.10
C LEU A 398 24.90 -34.23 -8.59
N ASN A 399 25.32 -33.96 -9.82
CA ASN A 399 25.17 -32.63 -10.43
C ASN A 399 23.70 -32.30 -10.71
N GLU A 400 22.91 -33.23 -11.24
CA GLU A 400 21.46 -33.05 -11.44
C GLU A 400 20.72 -32.81 -10.12
N ILE A 401 21.14 -33.49 -9.04
CA ILE A 401 20.67 -33.24 -7.67
C ILE A 401 20.97 -31.79 -7.24
N GLY A 402 22.19 -31.30 -7.50
CA GLY A 402 22.59 -29.92 -7.20
C GLY A 402 21.81 -28.88 -8.01
N ILE A 403 21.61 -29.12 -9.31
CA ILE A 403 20.81 -28.25 -10.19
C ILE A 403 19.36 -28.20 -9.71
N THR A 404 18.78 -29.36 -9.37
CA THR A 404 17.41 -29.46 -8.85
C THR A 404 17.28 -28.71 -7.53
N GLY A 405 18.25 -28.83 -6.62
CA GLY A 405 18.27 -28.07 -5.37
C GLY A 405 18.37 -26.55 -5.57
N ASN A 406 19.21 -26.09 -6.50
CA ASN A 406 19.31 -24.67 -6.84
C ASN A 406 18.00 -24.12 -7.42
N LYS A 407 17.31 -24.91 -8.26
CA LYS A 407 16.01 -24.54 -8.82
C LYS A 407 14.97 -24.38 -7.71
N ALA A 408 14.93 -25.29 -6.73
CA ALA A 408 14.04 -25.19 -5.58
C ALA A 408 14.26 -23.90 -4.77
N ASN A 409 15.53 -23.49 -4.58
CA ASN A 409 15.85 -22.25 -3.85
C ASN A 409 15.48 -20.98 -4.65
N SER A 410 15.63 -21.00 -5.98
CA SER A 410 15.23 -19.86 -6.82
C SER A 410 13.73 -19.56 -6.75
N SER A 411 12.88 -20.57 -6.54
CA SER A 411 11.45 -20.37 -6.31
C SER A 411 11.17 -19.63 -4.98
N LEU A 412 12.07 -19.68 -4.00
CA LEU A 412 11.96 -18.91 -2.75
C LEU A 412 12.32 -17.44 -2.94
N ASP A 413 13.31 -17.13 -3.78
CA ASP A 413 13.71 -15.75 -4.10
C ASP A 413 12.56 -14.99 -4.78
N ASN A 414 11.80 -15.67 -5.64
CA ASN A 414 10.63 -15.08 -6.30
C ASN A 414 9.53 -14.66 -5.30
N LEU A 415 9.38 -15.37 -4.17
CA LEU A 415 8.41 -15.00 -3.13
C LEU A 415 8.76 -13.66 -2.46
N ASN A 416 10.05 -13.38 -2.25
CA ASN A 416 10.49 -12.08 -1.71
C ASN A 416 10.08 -10.92 -2.63
N GLN A 417 10.21 -11.13 -3.94
CA GLN A 417 9.77 -10.15 -4.94
C GLN A 417 8.25 -9.92 -4.88
N THR A 418 7.46 -10.99 -4.72
CA THR A 418 6.00 -10.89 -4.57
C THR A 418 5.61 -10.06 -3.34
N ILE A 419 6.24 -10.29 -2.18
CA ILE A 419 5.95 -9.54 -0.95
C ILE A 419 6.28 -8.05 -1.14
N ILE A 420 7.48 -7.76 -1.62
CA ILE A 420 7.93 -6.37 -1.85
C ILE A 420 7.01 -5.66 -2.85
N SER A 421 6.64 -6.33 -3.93
CA SER A 421 5.72 -5.76 -4.90
C SER A 421 4.34 -5.51 -4.31
N SER A 422 3.87 -6.34 -3.38
CA SER A 422 2.61 -6.11 -2.68
C SER A 422 2.69 -4.81 -1.85
N ILE A 423 3.76 -4.62 -1.07
CA ILE A 423 3.94 -3.42 -0.25
C ILE A 423 3.99 -2.15 -1.13
N LEU A 424 4.69 -2.20 -2.26
CA LEU A 424 4.77 -1.07 -3.19
C LEU A 424 3.40 -0.70 -3.77
N LYS A 425 2.59 -1.70 -4.12
CA LYS A 425 1.22 -1.49 -4.59
C LYS A 425 0.34 -0.90 -3.52
N ASP A 426 0.47 -1.37 -2.28
CA ASP A 426 -0.26 -0.79 -1.15
C ASP A 426 0.06 0.71 -1.00
N CYS A 427 1.34 1.11 -1.04
CA CYS A 427 1.71 2.52 -0.99
C CYS A 427 1.12 3.34 -2.15
N GLU A 428 1.18 2.82 -3.37
CA GLU A 428 0.65 3.47 -4.57
C GLU A 428 -0.86 3.70 -4.47
N PHE A 429 -1.58 2.68 -4.01
CA PHE A 429 -3.01 2.71 -3.79
C PHE A 429 -3.40 3.71 -2.69
N LEU A 430 -2.74 3.66 -1.53
CA LEU A 430 -2.98 4.59 -0.42
C LEU A 430 -2.71 6.04 -0.81
N SER A 431 -1.61 6.29 -1.53
CA SER A 431 -1.28 7.65 -2.02
C SER A 431 -2.33 8.18 -3.00
N SER A 432 -2.88 7.30 -3.85
CA SER A 432 -3.93 7.65 -4.80
C SER A 432 -5.22 8.05 -4.09
N LEU A 433 -5.62 7.29 -3.06
CA LEU A 433 -6.80 7.62 -2.27
C LEU A 433 -6.67 8.98 -1.59
N ALA A 434 -5.53 9.26 -0.96
CA ALA A 434 -5.33 10.52 -0.26
C ALA A 434 -5.50 11.73 -1.18
N ILE A 435 -5.06 11.62 -2.45
CA ILE A 435 -5.32 12.65 -3.48
C ILE A 435 -6.81 12.78 -3.79
N ASP A 436 -7.52 11.67 -4.00
CA ASP A 436 -8.95 11.70 -4.35
C ASP A 436 -9.79 12.33 -3.23
N ILE A 437 -9.51 11.99 -1.97
CA ILE A 437 -10.14 12.61 -0.81
C ILE A 437 -9.84 14.11 -0.75
N MET A 438 -8.60 14.51 -0.99
CA MET A 438 -8.16 15.89 -0.93
C MET A 438 -8.77 16.74 -2.06
N ASP A 439 -8.67 16.34 -3.32
CA ASP A 439 -9.18 17.13 -4.45
C ASP A 439 -10.69 17.32 -4.36
N ARG A 440 -11.41 16.31 -3.87
CA ARG A 440 -12.84 16.38 -3.63
C ARG A 440 -13.22 17.32 -2.49
N ASN A 441 -12.44 17.29 -1.41
CA ASN A 441 -12.61 18.25 -0.31
C ASN A 441 -12.41 19.67 -0.84
N LEU A 442 -11.31 19.92 -1.55
CA LEU A 442 -10.99 21.26 -2.03
C LEU A 442 -11.97 21.79 -3.11
N TYR A 443 -12.56 20.89 -3.91
CA TYR A 443 -13.64 21.20 -4.85
C TYR A 443 -14.81 21.92 -4.17
N GLU A 444 -15.28 21.43 -3.03
CA GLU A 444 -16.42 22.03 -2.33
C GLU A 444 -16.07 23.46 -1.85
N ARG A 445 -14.83 23.73 -1.43
CA ARG A 445 -14.42 25.07 -0.97
C ARG A 445 -14.41 26.09 -2.11
N ALA A 446 -14.06 25.64 -3.32
CA ALA A 446 -14.16 26.43 -4.53
C ALA A 446 -15.63 26.72 -4.91
N ASN A 447 -16.57 25.83 -4.59
CA ASN A 447 -18.01 26.07 -4.82
C ASN A 447 -18.58 27.02 -3.77
N ASP A 448 -18.26 26.79 -2.50
CA ASP A 448 -18.79 27.54 -1.36
C ASP A 448 -18.48 29.02 -1.47
N CYS A 449 -17.23 29.39 -1.80
CA CYS A 449 -16.88 30.81 -1.96
C CYS A 449 -17.66 31.47 -3.11
N ARG A 450 -17.84 30.77 -4.24
CA ARG A 450 -18.59 31.28 -5.39
C ARG A 450 -20.07 31.41 -5.09
N TRP A 451 -20.62 30.52 -4.29
CA TRP A 451 -22.02 30.54 -3.93
C TRP A 451 -22.34 31.62 -2.91
N TRP A 452 -21.58 31.69 -1.81
CA TRP A 452 -21.83 32.68 -0.77
C TRP A 452 -21.56 34.10 -1.24
N ALA A 453 -20.69 34.30 -2.23
CA ALA A 453 -20.52 35.58 -2.92
C ALA A 453 -21.81 36.09 -3.62
N LEU A 454 -22.78 35.20 -3.88
CA LEU A 454 -24.05 35.56 -4.53
C LEU A 454 -25.13 36.01 -3.56
N ASN A 455 -24.90 35.90 -2.24
CA ASN A 455 -25.88 36.26 -1.23
C ASN A 455 -26.37 37.71 -1.43
N SER A 456 -27.69 37.86 -1.55
CA SER A 456 -28.37 39.11 -1.84
C SER A 456 -28.08 40.16 -0.77
N TYR A 457 -28.13 39.79 0.51
CA TYR A 457 -27.85 40.72 1.60
C TYR A 457 -26.41 41.29 1.53
N PHE A 458 -25.42 40.45 1.20
CA PHE A 458 -24.03 40.90 1.07
C PHE A 458 -23.84 41.90 -0.07
N LYS A 459 -24.49 41.66 -1.21
CA LYS A 459 -24.46 42.57 -2.37
C LYS A 459 -25.10 43.91 -2.03
N GLU A 460 -26.28 43.89 -1.42
CA GLU A 460 -27.01 45.12 -1.05
C GLU A 460 -26.21 45.94 -0.04
N ALA A 461 -25.63 45.29 0.96
CA ALA A 461 -24.84 45.96 1.98
C ALA A 461 -23.58 46.62 1.40
N LEU A 462 -22.89 45.96 0.45
CA LEU A 462 -21.68 46.49 -0.17
C LEU A 462 -21.97 47.55 -1.25
N ASP A 463 -23.14 47.51 -1.89
CA ASP A 463 -23.59 48.54 -2.86
C ASP A 463 -23.85 49.90 -2.21
N ASP A 464 -24.27 49.92 -0.94
CA ASP A 464 -24.47 51.13 -0.15
C ASP A 464 -23.51 51.18 1.04
N TYR A 465 -22.27 51.56 0.76
CA TYR A 465 -21.23 51.68 1.78
C TYR A 465 -21.57 52.65 2.93
N SER A 466 -22.55 53.56 2.75
CA SER A 466 -22.94 54.51 3.79
C SER A 466 -23.66 53.82 4.96
N THR A 467 -24.37 52.72 4.70
CA THR A 467 -25.12 51.94 5.70
C THR A 467 -24.37 50.68 6.16
N ILE A 468 -23.15 50.43 5.65
CA ILE A 468 -22.39 49.21 5.95
C ILE A 468 -22.11 49.01 7.45
N SER A 469 -21.97 50.10 8.21
CA SER A 469 -21.70 50.04 9.65
C SER A 469 -22.92 49.56 10.44
N GLU A 470 -24.13 49.83 9.95
CA GLU A 470 -25.40 49.38 10.55
C GLU A 470 -25.68 47.91 10.17
N LYS A 471 -25.31 47.49 8.96
CA LYS A 471 -25.53 46.13 8.43
C LYS A 471 -24.48 45.10 8.87
N LYS A 472 -23.36 45.55 9.42
CA LYS A 472 -22.20 44.71 9.75
C LYS A 472 -22.53 43.55 10.71
N GLU A 473 -23.32 43.81 11.75
CA GLU A 473 -23.69 42.77 12.73
C GLU A 473 -24.49 41.64 12.09
N GLU A 474 -25.40 42.00 11.18
CA GLU A 474 -26.22 41.04 10.42
C GLU A 474 -25.35 40.22 9.45
N ILE A 475 -24.41 40.85 8.73
CA ILE A 475 -23.43 40.12 7.89
C ILE A 475 -22.65 39.12 8.74
N SER A 476 -22.11 39.55 9.90
CA SER A 476 -21.39 38.67 10.80
C SER A 476 -22.25 37.51 11.33
N SER A 477 -23.53 37.75 11.62
CA SER A 477 -24.48 36.71 12.04
C SER A 477 -24.72 35.69 10.94
N ILE A 478 -24.90 36.11 9.68
CA ILE A 478 -25.05 35.20 8.54
C ILE A 478 -23.78 34.37 8.35
N LEU A 479 -22.60 35.00 8.38
CA LEU A 479 -21.32 34.30 8.25
C LEU A 479 -21.11 33.29 9.39
N LYS A 480 -21.47 33.65 10.63
CA LYS A 480 -21.40 32.74 11.78
C LYS A 480 -22.32 31.55 11.60
N TYR A 481 -23.57 31.77 11.21
CA TYR A 481 -24.52 30.69 10.94
C TYR A 481 -24.00 29.73 9.85
N ILE A 482 -23.45 30.27 8.75
CA ILE A 482 -22.81 29.44 7.72
C ILE A 482 -21.65 28.65 8.33
N ASN A 483 -20.74 29.30 9.05
CA ASN A 483 -19.57 28.64 9.61
C ASN A 483 -19.93 27.55 10.64
N ASP A 484 -21.02 27.70 11.39
CA ASP A 484 -21.48 26.73 12.37
C ASP A 484 -22.06 25.45 11.69
N LEU A 485 -22.55 25.56 10.45
CA LEU A 485 -22.99 24.41 9.64
C LEU A 485 -21.82 23.61 9.04
N TYR A 486 -20.64 24.24 8.88
CA TYR A 486 -19.47 23.66 8.23
C TYR A 486 -18.24 23.69 9.15
N THR A 487 -17.86 22.54 9.72
CA THR A 487 -16.71 22.48 10.65
C THR A 487 -15.34 22.48 9.96
N VAL A 488 -15.31 22.64 8.63
CA VAL A 488 -14.06 22.63 7.82
C VAL A 488 -13.41 24.01 7.69
N TYR A 489 -14.08 25.05 8.21
CA TYR A 489 -13.67 26.44 8.10
C TYR A 489 -13.29 27.01 9.46
N SER A 490 -12.17 27.73 9.49
CA SER A 490 -11.72 28.43 10.70
C SER A 490 -12.37 29.82 10.81
N ASN A 491 -12.55 30.49 9.67
CA ASN A 491 -13.14 31.81 9.58
C ASN A 491 -13.65 32.11 8.15
N LEU A 492 -14.71 32.88 8.05
CA LEU A 492 -15.24 33.46 6.81
C LEU A 492 -15.15 34.97 6.90
N ILE A 493 -14.70 35.62 5.82
CA ILE A 493 -14.37 37.05 5.83
C ILE A 493 -15.04 37.73 4.64
N ILE A 494 -15.70 38.87 4.89
CA ILE A 494 -16.20 39.78 3.84
C ILE A 494 -15.32 41.03 3.84
N PHE A 495 -14.86 41.43 2.65
CA PHE A 495 -14.04 42.63 2.45
C PHE A 495 -14.58 43.50 1.32
N ASP A 496 -14.33 44.81 1.40
CA ASP A 496 -14.75 45.80 0.40
C ASP A 496 -13.78 45.89 -0.79
N LYS A 497 -14.11 46.71 -1.80
CA LYS A 497 -13.26 46.97 -2.98
C LYS A 497 -11.83 47.46 -2.70
N ASN A 498 -11.55 47.95 -1.49
CA ASN A 498 -10.21 48.38 -1.06
C ASN A 498 -9.49 47.29 -0.27
N GLY A 499 -10.07 46.10 -0.13
CA GLY A 499 -9.55 45.02 0.71
C GLY A 499 -9.79 45.21 2.20
N LYS A 500 -10.62 46.17 2.63
CA LYS A 500 -10.89 46.39 4.05
C LYS A 500 -11.89 45.35 4.55
N ILE A 501 -11.54 44.66 5.64
CA ILE A 501 -12.41 43.66 6.26
C ILE A 501 -13.63 44.37 6.88
N ILE A 502 -14.82 43.93 6.49
CA ILE A 502 -16.11 44.44 6.96
C ILE A 502 -16.66 43.56 8.07
N ALA A 503 -16.64 42.24 7.89
CA ALA A 503 -17.23 41.28 8.80
C ALA A 503 -16.45 39.96 8.79
N VAL A 504 -16.55 39.22 9.90
CA VAL A 504 -15.98 37.88 10.07
C VAL A 504 -17.02 36.94 10.71
N SER A 505 -16.91 35.62 10.47
CA SER A 505 -17.77 34.61 11.11
C SER A 505 -17.35 34.29 12.55
N ASN A 506 -16.04 34.22 12.80
CA ASN A 506 -15.50 33.78 14.08
C ASN A 506 -15.36 34.96 15.05
N GLU A 507 -16.04 34.89 16.20
CA GLU A 507 -16.00 35.94 17.23
C GLU A 507 -14.58 36.23 17.74
N LYS A 508 -13.72 35.21 17.79
CA LYS A 508 -12.32 35.38 18.20
C LYS A 508 -11.51 36.26 17.24
N GLU A 509 -11.95 36.34 15.98
CA GLU A 509 -11.29 37.06 14.90
C GLU A 509 -11.85 38.47 14.66
N GLN A 510 -12.76 38.96 15.52
CA GLN A 510 -13.35 40.29 15.38
C GLN A 510 -12.33 41.43 15.35
N TYR A 511 -11.15 41.24 15.95
CA TYR A 511 -10.04 42.21 15.92
C TYR A 511 -9.47 42.45 14.51
N LEU A 512 -9.81 41.60 13.53
CA LEU A 512 -9.44 41.79 12.13
C LEU A 512 -10.29 42.86 11.43
N ILE A 513 -11.47 43.15 11.95
CA ILE A 513 -12.41 44.04 11.27
C ILE A 513 -11.84 45.46 11.17
N GLY A 514 -11.91 46.04 9.98
CA GLY A 514 -11.37 47.36 9.66
C GLY A 514 -9.91 47.35 9.21
N LYS A 515 -9.19 46.23 9.32
CA LYS A 515 -7.86 46.07 8.72
C LYS A 515 -7.98 45.96 7.20
N ILE A 516 -6.94 46.41 6.50
CA ILE A 516 -6.83 46.32 5.05
C ILE A 516 -5.97 45.12 4.70
N LEU A 517 -6.50 44.23 3.86
CA LEU A 517 -5.81 43.11 3.27
C LEU A 517 -5.09 43.56 2.00
N THR A 518 -3.79 43.28 1.92
CA THR A 518 -2.92 43.73 0.81
C THR A 518 -2.29 42.55 0.05
N GLN A 519 -2.75 41.33 0.31
CA GLN A 519 -2.22 40.12 -0.31
C GLN A 519 -2.65 40.02 -1.79
N ASP A 520 -1.81 39.42 -2.64
CA ASP A 520 -2.04 39.30 -4.10
C ASP A 520 -3.40 38.70 -4.47
N TRP A 521 -3.94 37.81 -3.63
CA TRP A 521 -5.21 37.15 -3.90
C TRP A 521 -6.40 38.12 -3.79
N ILE A 522 -6.29 39.23 -3.06
CA ILE A 522 -7.35 40.27 -2.99
C ILE A 522 -7.55 40.91 -4.37
N GLU A 523 -6.46 41.38 -4.99
CA GLU A 523 -6.52 41.99 -6.32
C GLU A 523 -7.03 41.00 -7.37
N LYS A 524 -6.56 39.75 -7.30
CA LYS A 524 -7.04 38.68 -8.18
C LYS A 524 -8.53 38.39 -8.00
N THR A 525 -9.04 38.42 -6.77
CA THR A 525 -10.47 38.26 -6.50
C THR A 525 -11.27 39.41 -7.09
N LEU A 526 -10.81 40.65 -6.92
CA LEU A 526 -11.53 41.83 -7.43
C LEU A 526 -11.50 41.94 -8.96
N THR A 527 -10.60 41.22 -9.64
CA THR A 527 -10.46 41.18 -11.10
C THR A 527 -11.08 39.94 -11.76
N LEU A 528 -11.76 39.07 -10.99
CA LEU A 528 -12.47 37.93 -11.54
C LEU A 528 -13.49 38.39 -12.60
N LYS A 529 -13.67 37.59 -13.65
CA LYS A 529 -14.46 37.99 -14.83
C LYS A 529 -15.97 37.78 -14.66
N ASP A 530 -16.35 36.72 -13.96
CA ASP A 530 -17.75 36.30 -13.79
C ASP A 530 -17.93 35.51 -12.48
N THR A 531 -19.16 35.07 -12.20
CA THR A 531 -19.54 34.36 -10.95
C THR A 531 -19.13 32.89 -10.94
N SER A 532 -18.66 32.33 -12.05
CA SER A 532 -18.11 30.97 -12.12
C SER A 532 -16.64 30.90 -11.70
N LYS A 533 -15.94 32.04 -11.68
CA LYS A 533 -14.51 32.10 -11.35
C LYS A 533 -14.27 32.31 -9.86
N TYR A 534 -13.14 31.80 -9.40
CA TYR A 534 -12.67 31.91 -8.02
C TYR A 534 -11.15 32.09 -8.01
N CYS A 535 -10.61 32.52 -6.88
CA CYS A 535 -9.18 32.63 -6.65
C CYS A 535 -8.82 31.85 -5.38
N VAL A 536 -7.62 31.26 -5.36
CA VAL A 536 -7.08 30.58 -4.18
C VAL A 536 -5.74 31.21 -3.84
N SER A 537 -5.50 31.48 -2.56
CA SER A 537 -4.18 31.92 -2.09
C SER A 537 -3.12 30.85 -2.33
N LYS A 538 -1.84 31.25 -2.24
CA LYS A 538 -0.76 30.28 -2.05
C LYS A 538 -0.92 29.61 -0.69
N PHE A 539 -0.34 28.42 -0.53
CA PHE A 539 -0.22 27.77 0.77
C PHE A 539 0.93 28.41 1.55
N GLU A 540 0.61 29.43 2.35
CA GLU A 540 1.60 30.23 3.07
C GLU A 540 1.09 30.66 4.45
N LYS A 541 2.02 30.95 5.36
CA LYS A 541 1.69 31.41 6.71
C LYS A 541 0.91 32.72 6.66
N THR A 542 -0.21 32.77 7.37
CA THR A 542 -1.09 33.94 7.37
C THR A 542 -1.59 34.29 8.76
N ASN A 543 -1.67 35.58 9.05
CA ASN A 543 -2.25 36.08 10.30
C ASN A 543 -3.78 35.87 10.38
N LEU A 544 -4.40 35.41 9.29
CA LEU A 544 -5.82 35.05 9.23
C LEU A 544 -6.09 33.64 9.76
N TYR A 545 -5.04 32.87 10.08
CA TYR A 545 -5.11 31.49 10.54
C TYR A 545 -3.95 31.19 11.50
N GLU A 546 -3.94 31.85 12.66
CA GLU A 546 -2.96 31.62 13.74
C GLU A 546 -1.46 31.66 13.33
N ASN A 547 -1.11 32.33 12.22
CA ASN A 547 0.22 32.31 11.57
C ASN A 547 0.68 30.95 11.06
N GLU A 548 -0.25 30.01 10.87
CA GLU A 548 -0.04 28.75 10.18
C GLU A 548 -0.37 28.85 8.69
N SER A 549 0.07 27.86 7.92
CA SER A 549 -0.13 27.84 6.47
C SER A 549 -1.49 27.26 6.10
N THR A 550 -2.23 27.96 5.25
CA THR A 550 -3.53 27.48 4.75
C THR A 550 -3.82 27.97 3.33
N TYR A 551 -4.90 27.44 2.75
CA TYR A 551 -5.52 27.95 1.54
C TYR A 551 -6.70 28.86 1.89
N ILE A 552 -6.74 30.02 1.25
CA ILE A 552 -7.87 30.96 1.33
C ILE A 552 -8.59 30.96 0.00
N TYR A 553 -9.83 30.49 -0.02
CA TYR A 553 -10.68 30.43 -1.22
C TYR A 553 -11.53 31.70 -1.31
N CYS A 554 -11.49 32.36 -2.45
CA CYS A 554 -12.06 33.70 -2.60
C CYS A 554 -12.92 33.82 -3.86
N SER A 555 -14.00 34.59 -3.75
CA SER A 555 -14.83 34.98 -4.90
C SER A 555 -15.31 36.42 -4.78
N ALA A 556 -15.61 37.02 -5.93
CA ALA A 556 -15.99 38.43 -6.05
C ALA A 556 -17.47 38.61 -5.73
N ILE A 557 -17.79 39.58 -4.88
CA ILE A 557 -19.16 40.03 -4.65
C ILE A 557 -19.44 41.17 -5.62
N ARG A 558 -20.49 41.00 -6.43
CA ARG A 558 -20.83 41.88 -7.54
C ARG A 558 -22.06 42.72 -7.23
N SER A 559 -22.10 43.94 -7.79
CA SER A 559 -23.20 44.88 -7.58
C SER A 559 -24.55 44.30 -8.06
N PHE A 560 -25.64 44.68 -7.39
CA PHE A 560 -27.00 44.49 -7.90
C PHE A 560 -27.30 45.38 -9.10
N LYS A 561 -26.68 46.56 -9.17
CA LYS A 561 -26.95 47.58 -10.21
C LYS A 561 -26.24 47.23 -11.52
N ASP A 562 -25.00 46.76 -11.43
CA ASP A 562 -24.23 46.26 -12.57
C ASP A 562 -23.48 44.98 -12.19
N HIS A 563 -23.91 43.85 -12.77
CA HIS A 563 -23.29 42.56 -12.49
C HIS A 563 -21.82 42.45 -12.96
N ASN A 564 -21.34 43.37 -13.80
CA ASN A 564 -19.92 43.43 -14.14
C ASN A 564 -19.08 44.15 -13.07
N ASP A 565 -19.70 44.99 -12.24
CA ASP A 565 -19.02 45.74 -11.20
C ASP A 565 -18.80 44.89 -9.94
N VAL A 566 -17.59 44.97 -9.38
CA VAL A 566 -17.18 44.22 -8.19
C VAL A 566 -17.13 45.17 -7.01
N VAL A 567 -17.98 44.94 -6.02
CA VAL A 567 -18.15 45.80 -4.83
C VAL A 567 -17.34 45.31 -3.63
N GLY A 568 -16.85 44.08 -3.68
CA GLY A 568 -16.01 43.48 -2.65
C GLY A 568 -15.75 42.00 -2.92
N GLY A 569 -15.44 41.25 -1.89
CA GLY A 569 -15.22 39.81 -1.99
C GLY A 569 -15.48 39.07 -0.69
N ILE A 570 -15.65 37.75 -0.84
CA ILE A 570 -15.66 36.81 0.26
C ILE A 570 -14.36 36.01 0.24
N ALA A 571 -13.79 35.77 1.42
CA ALA A 571 -12.63 34.91 1.64
C ALA A 571 -12.96 33.85 2.69
N ILE A 572 -12.75 32.59 2.34
CA ILE A 572 -12.96 31.42 3.17
C ILE A 572 -11.60 30.92 3.63
N VAL A 573 -11.36 30.93 4.95
CA VAL A 573 -10.11 30.44 5.55
C VAL A 573 -10.28 28.97 5.92
N PHE A 574 -9.69 28.10 5.10
CA PHE A 574 -9.77 26.65 5.29
C PHE A 574 -9.00 26.19 6.54
N ASP A 575 -9.53 25.25 7.31
CA ASP A 575 -8.82 24.66 8.45
C ASP A 575 -7.85 23.55 7.99
N SER A 576 -6.81 23.95 7.25
CA SER A 576 -5.88 23.04 6.57
C SER A 576 -5.19 22.05 7.51
N SER A 577 -4.78 22.50 8.70
CA SER A 577 -3.99 21.69 9.64
C SER A 577 -4.76 20.45 10.10
N VAL A 578 -5.99 20.64 10.57
CA VAL A 578 -6.84 19.55 11.07
C VAL A 578 -7.37 18.72 9.90
N GLN A 579 -7.85 19.37 8.84
CA GLN A 579 -8.50 18.68 7.73
C GLN A 579 -7.52 17.80 6.96
N PHE A 580 -6.35 18.31 6.57
CA PHE A 580 -5.37 17.50 5.83
C PHE A 580 -4.77 16.39 6.69
N TYR A 581 -4.50 16.62 7.98
CA TYR A 581 -4.05 15.56 8.87
C TYR A 581 -5.09 14.44 8.98
N THR A 582 -6.37 14.79 9.15
CA THR A 582 -7.46 13.81 9.25
C THR A 582 -7.57 12.98 7.97
N MET A 583 -7.51 13.62 6.79
CA MET A 583 -7.49 12.91 5.51
C MET A 583 -6.33 11.93 5.40
N LEU A 584 -5.12 12.35 5.78
CA LEU A 584 -3.95 11.47 5.74
C LEU A 584 -4.00 10.38 6.82
N ASP A 585 -4.65 10.61 7.96
CA ASP A 585 -4.76 9.60 9.02
C ASP A 585 -5.78 8.50 8.69
N GLU A 586 -6.90 8.88 8.07
CA GLU A 586 -7.99 7.96 7.70
C GLU A 586 -7.55 6.90 6.70
N ILE A 587 -6.62 7.22 5.79
CA ILE A 587 -6.14 6.30 4.76
C ILE A 587 -5.09 5.32 5.28
N LEU A 588 -4.42 5.60 6.40
CA LEU A 588 -3.32 4.78 6.87
C LEU A 588 -3.81 3.46 7.47
N PRO A 589 -3.10 2.34 7.23
CA PRO A 589 -3.47 1.04 7.78
C PRO A 589 -3.38 1.08 9.31
N LYS A 590 -4.47 0.65 9.96
CA LYS A 590 -4.57 0.52 11.41
C LYS A 590 -4.34 -0.95 11.82
N ASP A 591 -3.80 -1.16 13.02
CA ASP A 591 -3.64 -2.50 13.58
C ASP A 591 -4.99 -3.09 14.04
N ILE A 592 -4.98 -4.31 14.55
CA ILE A 592 -6.20 -5.01 15.03
C ILE A 592 -6.89 -4.29 16.20
N TYR A 593 -6.20 -3.37 16.87
CA TYR A 593 -6.73 -2.54 17.96
C TYR A 593 -7.12 -1.13 17.50
N GLY A 594 -7.02 -0.85 16.20
CA GLY A 594 -7.32 0.45 15.61
C GLY A 594 -6.22 1.50 15.75
N ASN A 595 -5.03 1.13 16.23
CA ASN A 595 -3.91 2.06 16.37
C ASN A 595 -3.11 2.18 15.07
N LYS A 596 -2.43 3.33 14.90
CA LYS A 596 -1.55 3.54 13.76
C LYS A 596 -0.40 2.53 13.76
N GLN A 597 -0.17 1.94 12.60
CA GLN A 597 1.00 1.08 12.40
C GLN A 597 2.30 1.92 12.53
N LYS A 598 3.24 1.41 13.32
CA LYS A 598 4.55 2.05 13.47
C LYS A 598 5.30 2.01 12.13
N GLY A 599 6.09 3.05 11.86
CA GLY A 599 6.89 3.13 10.63
C GLY A 599 6.10 3.41 9.36
N VAL A 600 4.80 3.73 9.46
CA VAL A 600 3.97 4.15 8.33
C VAL A 600 3.65 5.64 8.44
N TYR A 601 3.91 6.40 7.38
CA TYR A 601 3.70 7.85 7.34
C TYR A 601 3.08 8.26 6.01
N ALA A 602 2.35 9.37 6.01
CA ALA A 602 1.83 9.98 4.80
C ALA A 602 2.05 11.49 4.79
N PHE A 603 2.19 12.05 3.59
CA PHE A 603 2.49 13.46 3.37
C PHE A 603 1.67 14.00 2.20
N PHE A 604 1.26 15.27 2.29
CA PHE A 604 0.97 16.08 1.12
C PHE A 604 2.12 17.04 0.90
N THR A 605 2.53 17.21 -0.35
CA THR A 605 3.60 18.13 -0.75
C THR A 605 3.26 18.87 -2.03
N ASP A 606 3.89 20.01 -2.26
CA ASP A 606 3.89 20.65 -3.58
C ASP A 606 5.00 20.09 -4.48
N LYS A 607 5.03 20.51 -5.75
CA LYS A 607 6.10 20.12 -6.70
C LYS A 607 7.49 20.66 -6.35
N ASN A 608 7.59 21.62 -5.43
CA ASN A 608 8.85 22.16 -4.92
C ASN A 608 9.35 21.42 -3.68
N LYS A 609 8.74 20.27 -3.36
CA LYS A 609 9.02 19.42 -2.20
C LYS A 609 8.60 19.99 -0.85
N GLN A 610 7.89 21.11 -0.83
CA GLN A 610 7.41 21.72 0.40
C GLN A 610 6.26 20.89 0.98
N ILE A 611 6.37 20.53 2.26
CA ILE A 611 5.36 19.75 2.98
C ILE A 611 4.16 20.63 3.28
N ILE A 612 2.99 20.22 2.77
CA ILE A 612 1.68 20.83 3.02
C ILE A 612 1.06 20.23 4.29
N ALA A 613 1.18 18.90 4.45
CA ALA A 613 0.68 18.18 5.63
C ALA A 613 1.46 16.87 5.84
N THR A 614 1.46 16.36 7.07
CA THR A 614 2.18 15.13 7.46
C THR A 614 1.47 14.44 8.62
N THR A 615 1.48 13.11 8.65
CA THR A 615 1.06 12.31 9.82
C THR A 615 2.22 11.97 10.76
N SER A 616 3.45 12.27 10.36
CA SER A 616 4.66 12.04 11.14
C SER A 616 4.98 13.23 12.02
N THR A 617 5.30 12.98 13.29
CA THR A 617 5.77 14.00 14.25
C THR A 617 7.21 14.46 14.01
N ASN A 618 7.94 13.80 13.09
CA ASN A 618 9.35 14.09 12.81
C ASN A 618 9.54 15.13 11.70
N PHE A 619 8.45 15.67 11.16
CA PHE A 619 8.43 16.62 10.05
C PHE A 619 7.47 17.75 10.38
N GLU A 620 7.84 18.96 9.98
CA GLU A 620 7.03 20.16 10.17
C GLU A 620 6.41 20.62 8.84
N VAL A 621 5.22 21.19 8.90
CA VAL A 621 4.57 21.83 7.74
C VAL A 621 5.43 23.01 7.29
N ASN A 622 5.52 23.22 5.97
CA ASN A 622 6.43 24.15 5.26
C ASN A 622 7.91 23.74 5.22
N SER A 623 8.32 22.65 5.87
CA SER A 623 9.65 22.08 5.64
C SER A 623 9.72 21.34 4.29
N TYR A 624 10.89 20.84 3.91
CA TYR A 624 11.09 20.14 2.63
C TYR A 624 11.23 18.64 2.83
N LEU A 625 10.56 17.86 1.97
CA LEU A 625 10.74 16.42 1.90
C LEU A 625 11.94 16.08 1.02
N ASP A 626 13.07 15.77 1.66
CA ASP A 626 14.34 15.50 0.97
C ASP A 626 14.44 14.06 0.45
N ILE A 627 13.86 13.84 -0.73
CA ILE A 627 13.96 12.60 -1.52
C ILE A 627 14.24 12.93 -3.00
N ASP A 628 14.48 11.90 -3.80
CA ASP A 628 14.80 11.99 -5.23
C ASP A 628 13.79 12.88 -6.01
N ASP A 629 14.31 13.80 -6.84
CA ASP A 629 13.52 14.74 -7.64
C ASP A 629 12.52 14.07 -8.60
N SER A 630 12.78 12.83 -9.01
CA SER A 630 11.92 12.09 -9.93
C SER A 630 10.51 11.89 -9.38
N PHE A 631 10.35 11.78 -8.05
CA PHE A 631 9.03 11.68 -7.42
C PHE A 631 8.18 12.96 -7.57
N PHE A 632 8.81 14.13 -7.70
CA PHE A 632 8.11 15.42 -7.78
C PHE A 632 7.84 15.88 -9.22
N LYS A 633 8.40 15.18 -10.22
CA LYS A 633 8.25 15.49 -11.66
C LYS A 633 7.04 14.80 -12.31
N LEU A 634 6.16 14.19 -11.52
CA LEU A 634 4.98 13.49 -12.02
C LEU A 634 3.98 14.46 -12.66
N LYS A 635 3.35 14.01 -13.74
CA LYS A 635 2.22 14.69 -14.38
C LYS A 635 0.92 14.38 -13.62
N ASN A 636 -0.10 15.20 -13.84
CA ASN A 636 -1.39 15.07 -13.16
C ASN A 636 -1.99 13.68 -13.39
N GLY A 637 -2.43 13.04 -12.31
CA GLY A 637 -2.94 11.68 -12.32
C GLY A 637 -1.89 10.56 -12.42
N GLN A 638 -0.60 10.86 -12.61
CA GLN A 638 0.45 9.83 -12.59
C GLN A 638 0.80 9.40 -11.18
N ASN A 639 1.22 8.14 -11.06
CA ASN A 639 1.71 7.53 -9.84
C ASN A 639 3.11 6.93 -10.05
N LEU A 640 3.79 6.66 -8.95
CA LEU A 640 5.09 5.99 -8.92
C LEU A 640 5.26 5.29 -7.57
N SER A 641 5.83 4.09 -7.58
CA SER A 641 6.20 3.36 -6.37
C SER A 641 7.65 2.86 -6.49
N ARG A 642 8.45 3.03 -5.42
CA ARG A 642 9.84 2.57 -5.35
C ARG A 642 10.31 2.38 -3.91
N ILE A 643 11.30 1.52 -3.70
CA ILE A 643 12.03 1.40 -2.45
C ILE A 643 13.18 2.41 -2.42
N ILE A 644 13.30 3.16 -1.33
CA ILE A 644 14.40 4.10 -1.11
C ILE A 644 15.05 3.86 0.25
N GLU A 645 16.33 4.17 0.35
CA GLU A 645 16.97 4.37 1.65
C GLU A 645 16.70 5.81 2.10
N PHE A 646 16.13 5.96 3.29
CA PHE A 646 15.82 7.25 3.86
C PHE A 646 16.11 7.26 5.36
N ARG A 647 17.03 8.16 5.77
CA ARG A 647 17.50 8.30 7.17
C ARG A 647 17.96 6.98 7.80
N GLY A 648 18.70 6.15 7.05
CA GLY A 648 19.27 4.88 7.52
C GLY A 648 18.28 3.70 7.60
N ASN A 649 17.09 3.85 7.02
CA ASN A 649 16.10 2.76 6.90
C ASN A 649 15.63 2.63 5.45
N TYR A 650 15.26 1.42 5.04
CA TYR A 650 14.58 1.18 3.77
C TYR A 650 13.08 1.42 3.92
N TYR A 651 12.52 2.23 3.03
CA TYR A 651 11.09 2.50 2.94
C TYR A 651 10.56 2.14 1.56
N ALA A 652 9.40 1.50 1.51
CA ALA A 652 8.57 1.48 0.31
C ALA A 652 7.81 2.80 0.24
N VAL A 653 7.97 3.53 -0.87
CA VAL A 653 7.35 4.84 -1.08
C VAL A 653 6.45 4.79 -2.30
N GLY A 654 5.19 5.16 -2.12
CA GLY A 654 4.22 5.37 -3.18
C GLY A 654 3.84 6.84 -3.26
N VAL A 655 3.68 7.36 -4.48
CA VAL A 655 3.28 8.74 -4.73
C VAL A 655 2.19 8.82 -5.81
N LYS A 656 1.28 9.77 -5.64
CA LYS A 656 0.28 10.17 -6.65
C LYS A 656 0.26 11.69 -6.79
N CYS A 657 0.23 12.18 -8.04
CA CYS A 657 -0.03 13.58 -8.34
C CYS A 657 -1.54 13.83 -8.51
N SER A 658 -2.03 14.94 -7.96
CA SER A 658 -3.42 15.39 -8.07
C SER A 658 -3.91 15.46 -9.52
N SER A 659 -5.17 15.13 -9.73
CA SER A 659 -5.83 15.13 -11.05
C SER A 659 -7.09 15.98 -11.12
N GLY A 660 -7.57 16.53 -10.00
CA GLY A 660 -8.81 17.28 -9.92
C GLY A 660 -10.04 16.39 -9.71
N TYR A 661 -11.19 17.04 -9.55
CA TYR A 661 -12.49 16.39 -9.33
C TYR A 661 -13.61 17.17 -10.02
N ARG A 662 -14.38 16.50 -10.90
CA ARG A 662 -15.41 17.12 -11.77
C ARG A 662 -14.84 18.32 -12.54
N GLU A 663 -15.37 19.52 -12.34
CA GLU A 663 -14.86 20.75 -12.92
C GLU A 663 -13.59 21.29 -12.23
N TYR A 664 -13.33 20.99 -10.96
CA TYR A 664 -12.19 21.54 -10.21
C TYR A 664 -10.84 20.96 -10.66
N LYS A 665 -9.87 21.84 -10.95
CA LYS A 665 -8.56 21.52 -11.56
C LYS A 665 -8.65 20.71 -12.86
N SER A 666 -9.83 20.68 -13.47
CA SER A 666 -10.04 20.02 -14.75
C SER A 666 -9.43 20.85 -15.89
N ALA A 667 -9.46 20.32 -17.11
CA ALA A 667 -8.97 21.05 -18.28
C ALA A 667 -9.75 22.35 -18.57
N VAL A 668 -10.96 22.51 -18.03
CA VAL A 668 -11.81 23.69 -18.21
C VAL A 668 -11.71 24.71 -17.07
N ASP A 669 -11.00 24.37 -15.98
CA ASP A 669 -10.78 25.27 -14.85
C ASP A 669 -9.48 26.05 -15.03
N ASP A 670 -9.51 27.32 -14.64
CA ASP A 670 -8.34 28.20 -14.72
C ASP A 670 -7.37 27.94 -13.57
N TYR A 671 -7.87 27.41 -12.46
CA TYR A 671 -7.06 27.11 -11.28
C TYR A 671 -6.23 25.84 -11.48
N LYS A 672 -4.92 25.97 -11.25
CA LYS A 672 -3.96 24.86 -11.31
C LYS A 672 -3.12 24.86 -10.04
N ASN A 673 -3.20 23.75 -9.31
CA ASN A 673 -2.36 23.50 -8.16
C ASN A 673 -2.08 22.00 -8.06
N ASP A 674 -0.85 21.63 -8.38
CA ASP A 674 -0.43 20.24 -8.38
C ASP A 674 0.10 19.88 -6.99
N VAL A 675 -0.61 18.98 -6.31
CA VAL A 675 -0.24 18.45 -5.00
C VAL A 675 0.08 16.98 -5.15
N LEU A 676 1.12 16.52 -4.45
CA LEU A 676 1.58 15.15 -4.44
C LEU A 676 1.27 14.54 -3.08
N SER A 677 0.65 13.36 -3.07
CA SER A 677 0.49 12.54 -1.88
C SER A 677 1.57 11.48 -1.85
N PHE A 678 2.22 11.32 -0.69
CA PHE A 678 3.22 10.28 -0.45
C PHE A 678 2.79 9.37 0.68
N VAL A 679 3.06 8.07 0.54
CA VAL A 679 2.90 7.08 1.61
C VAL A 679 4.19 6.28 1.75
N PHE A 680 4.70 6.24 2.97
CA PHE A 680 5.94 5.55 3.36
C PHE A 680 5.58 4.37 4.23
N ILE A 681 6.07 3.17 3.89
CA ILE A 681 5.98 1.97 4.71
C ILE A 681 7.40 1.48 5.01
N LEU A 682 7.74 1.37 6.29
CA LEU A 682 9.06 0.93 6.75
C LEU A 682 9.29 -0.56 6.42
N ILE A 683 10.32 -0.84 5.62
CA ILE A 683 10.74 -2.20 5.32
C ILE A 683 11.70 -2.73 6.39
N GLY A 684 12.73 -1.96 6.74
CA GLY A 684 13.75 -2.40 7.71
C GLY A 684 14.90 -1.40 7.83
N LYS A 685 15.89 -1.70 8.69
CA LYS A 685 17.08 -0.86 8.86
C LYS A 685 18.11 -1.16 7.76
N ALA A 686 18.74 -0.14 7.20
CA ALA A 686 19.73 -0.33 6.15
C ALA A 686 21.07 -0.92 6.63
N ASN A 687 21.36 -0.78 7.93
CA ASN A 687 22.61 -1.22 8.58
C ASN A 687 22.39 -2.43 9.51
N SER A 688 21.54 -3.40 9.15
CA SER A 688 21.63 -4.71 9.80
C SER A 688 22.93 -5.37 9.33
N ASN A 689 23.76 -5.84 10.27
CA ASN A 689 25.01 -6.51 9.93
C ASN A 689 24.69 -7.62 8.92
N VAL A 690 25.36 -7.58 7.76
CA VAL A 690 25.23 -8.56 6.68
C VAL A 690 25.81 -9.88 7.19
N ILE A 691 25.03 -10.65 7.94
CA ILE A 691 25.45 -11.97 8.47
C ILE A 691 25.38 -13.03 7.35
N LEU A 692 24.76 -12.72 6.21
CA LEU A 692 24.32 -13.71 5.23
C LEU A 692 24.73 -13.35 3.80
N SER A 693 26.00 -13.03 3.53
CA SER A 693 26.47 -13.00 2.14
C SER A 693 26.57 -14.43 1.58
N HIS A 694 25.73 -14.75 0.60
CA HIS A 694 25.81 -16.00 -0.15
C HIS A 694 26.91 -15.91 -1.22
N SER A 695 27.79 -16.90 -1.31
CA SER A 695 28.38 -17.26 -2.60
C SER A 695 27.43 -18.27 -3.23
N LYS A 696 26.67 -17.90 -4.28
CA LYS A 696 25.91 -18.88 -5.07
C LYS A 696 26.92 -19.90 -5.62
N THR A 697 26.99 -21.09 -5.04
CA THR A 697 27.72 -22.23 -5.61
C THR A 697 27.02 -22.57 -6.92
N LYS A 698 27.63 -22.15 -8.02
CA LYS A 698 27.17 -22.53 -9.35
C LYS A 698 27.53 -24.00 -9.53
N PHE A 699 26.60 -24.90 -9.22
CA PHE A 699 26.69 -26.27 -9.70
C PHE A 699 26.69 -26.21 -11.23
N LEU A 700 27.87 -26.39 -11.82
CA LEU A 700 28.09 -26.22 -13.25
C LEU A 700 27.45 -27.38 -14.02
N THR A 701 26.75 -27.05 -15.09
CA THR A 701 26.55 -27.94 -16.23
C THR A 701 27.92 -28.16 -16.88
N SER A 702 28.63 -29.20 -16.45
CA SER A 702 29.98 -29.48 -16.91
C SER A 702 30.03 -29.59 -18.44
N GLN A 703 30.67 -28.61 -19.10
CA GLN A 703 31.20 -28.81 -20.45
C GLN A 703 32.37 -29.78 -20.34
N LYS A 704 32.32 -30.88 -21.10
CA LYS A 704 33.38 -31.89 -21.20
C LYS A 704 34.70 -31.23 -21.63
N ARG A 705 35.69 -31.20 -20.75
CA ARG A 705 37.10 -31.09 -21.16
C ARG A 705 37.72 -32.48 -21.14
N GLU A 706 38.26 -32.89 -22.28
CA GLU A 706 39.13 -34.05 -22.37
C GLU A 706 40.51 -33.65 -21.83
N PHE A 707 40.91 -34.24 -20.71
CA PHE A 707 42.25 -34.07 -20.16
C PHE A 707 43.22 -35.00 -20.89
N THR A 708 44.44 -34.52 -21.16
CA THR A 708 45.42 -35.21 -22.01
C THR A 708 46.56 -35.85 -21.22
N GLY A 709 46.65 -35.63 -19.91
CA GLY A 709 47.68 -36.17 -19.00
C GLY A 709 47.13 -36.72 -17.67
N GLU A 710 48.02 -37.03 -16.73
CA GLU A 710 47.64 -37.47 -15.37
C GLU A 710 46.86 -36.36 -14.65
N THR A 711 45.73 -36.76 -14.05
CA THR A 711 44.78 -35.85 -13.40
C THR A 711 44.70 -36.12 -11.91
N ILE A 712 44.53 -35.04 -11.14
CA ILE A 712 44.34 -35.06 -9.70
C ILE A 712 42.99 -34.42 -9.40
N GLU A 713 42.26 -35.02 -8.46
CA GLU A 713 41.00 -34.49 -7.99
C GLU A 713 41.20 -33.74 -6.67
N LEU A 714 40.69 -32.51 -6.64
CA LEU A 714 40.86 -31.59 -5.54
C LEU A 714 39.50 -31.28 -4.91
N ALA A 715 39.43 -31.52 -3.61
CA ALA A 715 38.32 -31.13 -2.75
C ALA A 715 38.50 -29.65 -2.39
N THR A 716 37.67 -28.78 -2.97
CA THR A 716 37.79 -27.32 -2.81
C THR A 716 36.77 -26.78 -1.81
N PHE A 717 37.15 -25.72 -1.10
CA PHE A 717 36.33 -25.07 -0.07
C PHE A 717 36.83 -23.65 0.21
N TYR A 718 35.98 -22.80 0.80
CA TYR A 718 36.37 -21.46 1.23
C TYR A 718 36.61 -21.39 2.74
N LEU A 719 37.62 -20.60 3.07
CA LEU A 719 37.80 -20.01 4.39
C LEU A 719 37.73 -18.50 4.21
N GLY A 720 36.60 -17.89 4.56
CA GLY A 720 36.33 -16.48 4.31
C GLY A 720 36.28 -16.20 2.81
N LYS A 721 37.19 -15.33 2.32
CA LYS A 721 37.26 -14.99 0.89
C LYS A 721 38.24 -15.86 0.10
N ARG A 722 38.97 -16.76 0.77
CA ARG A 722 40.05 -17.55 0.14
C ARG A 722 39.59 -18.94 -0.25
N LEU A 723 39.86 -19.31 -1.50
CA LEU A 723 39.64 -20.66 -2.02
C LEU A 723 40.83 -21.56 -1.67
N LEU A 724 40.56 -22.59 -0.89
CA LEU A 724 41.51 -23.62 -0.47
C LEU A 724 41.17 -24.95 -1.13
N ALA A 725 42.16 -25.82 -1.25
CA ALA A 725 42.00 -27.15 -1.83
C ALA A 725 42.80 -28.20 -1.05
N VAL A 726 42.26 -29.41 -1.00
CA VAL A 726 42.92 -30.60 -0.44
C VAL A 726 42.78 -31.74 -1.45
N ASN A 727 43.77 -32.64 -1.53
CA ASN A 727 43.64 -33.82 -2.36
C ASN A 727 42.46 -34.68 -1.90
N SER A 728 41.50 -34.98 -2.79
CA SER A 728 40.27 -35.68 -2.43
C SER A 728 40.51 -37.07 -1.82
N LYS A 729 41.64 -37.72 -2.15
CA LYS A 729 42.04 -39.00 -1.57
C LYS A 729 42.25 -38.94 -0.05
N ASN A 730 42.63 -37.78 0.47
CA ASN A 730 42.93 -37.57 1.89
C ASN A 730 41.70 -37.06 2.68
N VAL A 731 40.61 -36.73 2.00
CA VAL A 731 39.38 -36.26 2.66
C VAL A 731 38.50 -37.45 2.98
N ILE A 732 38.01 -37.58 4.21
CA ILE A 732 37.06 -38.62 4.60
C ILE A 732 35.65 -38.20 4.19
N GLU A 733 35.16 -37.11 4.77
CA GLU A 733 33.87 -36.48 4.51
C GLU A 733 33.83 -35.09 5.14
N SER A 734 32.79 -34.32 4.84
CA SER A 734 32.42 -33.11 5.55
C SER A 734 31.19 -33.38 6.42
N ILE A 735 31.23 -32.84 7.63
CA ILE A 735 30.16 -32.84 8.62
C ILE A 735 29.77 -31.40 8.99
N GLY A 736 28.69 -31.24 9.74
CA GLY A 736 28.23 -29.93 10.18
C GLY A 736 28.88 -29.46 11.45
N ILE A 737 28.92 -28.14 11.62
CA ILE A 737 29.44 -27.52 12.85
C ILE A 737 28.57 -27.87 14.06
N GLU A 738 27.29 -28.18 13.86
CA GLU A 738 26.37 -28.66 14.88
C GLU A 738 26.79 -29.98 15.56
N GLU A 739 27.69 -30.76 14.95
CA GLU A 739 28.24 -31.98 15.55
C GLU A 739 29.47 -31.73 16.44
N LEU A 740 29.99 -30.49 16.45
CA LEU A 740 31.12 -30.09 17.28
C LEU A 740 30.74 -30.09 18.76
N GLN A 741 31.46 -30.89 19.54
CA GLN A 741 31.44 -30.78 20.99
C GLN A 741 32.56 -29.86 21.43
N GLU A 742 32.19 -28.62 21.76
CA GLU A 742 33.12 -27.61 22.26
C GLU A 742 33.72 -28.05 23.61
N SER A 743 35.04 -27.89 23.73
CA SER A 743 35.74 -28.17 24.98
C SER A 743 35.49 -27.07 26.01
N ILE A 744 35.22 -27.46 27.25
CA ILE A 744 35.03 -26.54 28.38
C ILE A 744 36.39 -25.86 28.69
N GLU A 745 36.43 -24.53 28.60
CA GLU A 745 37.55 -23.65 29.01
C GLU A 745 38.87 -23.73 28.20
N MET A 746 38.83 -23.38 26.90
CA MET A 746 40.06 -23.08 26.15
C MET A 746 40.05 -21.63 25.62
N ASP A 747 41.22 -20.96 25.68
CA ASP A 747 41.45 -19.61 25.15
C ASP A 747 40.93 -19.51 23.71
N LYS A 748 40.21 -18.43 23.37
CA LYS A 748 39.71 -18.17 22.01
C LYS A 748 40.81 -18.20 20.95
N LYS A 749 42.07 -17.99 21.35
CA LYS A 749 43.26 -18.06 20.48
C LYS A 749 43.82 -19.47 20.26
N ASN A 750 43.27 -20.49 20.91
CA ASN A 750 43.70 -21.86 20.64
C ASN A 750 43.13 -22.33 19.30
N HIS A 751 43.99 -23.00 18.52
CA HIS A 751 43.63 -23.60 17.24
C HIS A 751 42.73 -24.83 17.44
N PHE A 752 42.81 -25.52 18.57
CA PHE A 752 41.86 -26.59 18.89
C PHE A 752 40.54 -26.01 19.40
N LYS A 753 39.42 -26.40 18.77
CA LYS A 753 38.08 -25.87 19.08
C LYS A 753 37.15 -26.90 19.72
N GLY A 754 37.49 -28.19 19.67
CA GLY A 754 36.66 -29.26 20.22
C GLY A 754 36.86 -30.58 19.51
N MET A 755 35.93 -31.51 19.70
CA MET A 755 35.96 -32.82 19.07
C MET A 755 34.62 -33.16 18.41
N VAL A 756 34.65 -34.03 17.42
CA VAL A 756 33.44 -34.65 16.83
C VAL A 756 33.49 -36.16 16.96
N LEU A 757 32.35 -36.78 17.28
CA LEU A 757 32.19 -38.22 17.27
C LEU A 757 31.82 -38.73 15.88
N HIS A 758 32.76 -39.33 15.16
CA HIS A 758 32.53 -39.97 13.86
C HIS A 758 32.81 -41.48 13.94
N LYS A 759 31.82 -42.32 13.60
CA LYS A 759 31.92 -43.81 13.63
C LYS A 759 32.53 -44.36 14.94
N ASN A 760 32.04 -43.89 16.09
CA ASN A 760 32.52 -44.22 17.44
C ASN A 760 33.97 -43.79 17.76
N LYS A 761 34.55 -42.84 17.01
CA LYS A 761 35.86 -42.24 17.29
C LYS A 761 35.73 -40.74 17.47
N LEU A 762 36.46 -40.20 18.44
CA LEU A 762 36.54 -38.75 18.65
C LEU A 762 37.66 -38.18 17.78
N ILE A 763 37.33 -37.20 16.94
CA ILE A 763 38.27 -36.52 16.04
C ILE A 763 38.43 -35.08 16.51
N SER A 764 39.69 -34.64 16.66
CA SER A 764 40.04 -33.26 17.03
C SER A 764 39.73 -32.29 15.89
N VAL A 765 39.07 -31.18 16.23
CA VAL A 765 38.71 -30.13 15.27
C VAL A 765 39.58 -28.90 15.47
N LEU A 766 40.20 -28.46 14.38
CA LEU A 766 41.15 -27.37 14.32
C LEU A 766 40.62 -26.19 13.51
N ASP A 767 40.93 -25.01 14.00
CA ASP A 767 40.76 -23.73 13.35
C ASP A 767 42.07 -23.34 12.65
N ILE A 768 41.99 -23.16 11.34
CA ILE A 768 43.15 -22.87 10.49
C ILE A 768 43.24 -21.41 10.05
N ARG A 769 42.39 -20.51 10.57
CA ARG A 769 42.36 -19.07 10.21
C ARG A 769 43.73 -18.40 10.36
N ASP A 770 44.40 -18.63 11.48
CA ASP A 770 45.73 -18.06 11.78
C ASP A 770 46.81 -18.49 10.79
N PHE A 771 46.71 -19.70 10.22
CA PHE A 771 47.69 -20.22 9.27
C PHE A 771 47.48 -19.73 7.84
N VAL A 772 46.26 -19.24 7.54
CA VAL A 772 45.88 -18.70 6.23
C VAL A 772 45.88 -17.17 6.26
N ASN A 773 45.93 -16.54 7.45
CA ASN A 773 45.90 -15.10 7.67
C ASN A 773 44.62 -14.45 7.11
N GLU A 774 43.47 -14.98 7.54
CA GLU A 774 42.14 -14.45 7.27
C GLU A 774 41.44 -14.12 8.59
N GLU A 775 41.04 -12.86 8.78
CA GLU A 775 40.20 -12.45 9.91
C GLU A 775 38.73 -12.65 9.54
N ILE A 776 38.08 -13.62 10.19
CA ILE A 776 36.68 -13.97 9.95
C ILE A 776 35.99 -14.22 11.29
N GLU A 777 34.74 -13.81 11.44
CA GLU A 777 33.94 -14.06 12.63
C GLU A 777 33.55 -15.54 12.78
N ASP A 778 33.48 -16.04 14.02
CA ASP A 778 33.16 -17.45 14.33
C ASP A 778 31.84 -17.91 13.71
N GLY A 779 30.83 -17.04 13.63
CA GLY A 779 29.51 -17.35 13.07
C GLY A 779 29.49 -17.63 11.55
N THR A 780 30.60 -17.46 10.86
CA THR A 780 30.73 -17.74 9.41
C THR A 780 31.21 -19.17 9.12
N LEU A 781 31.74 -19.86 10.13
CA LEU A 781 32.21 -21.25 10.01
C LEU A 781 31.01 -22.18 10.12
N LYS A 782 30.82 -23.05 9.14
CA LYS A 782 29.60 -23.87 9.04
C LYS A 782 29.85 -25.36 8.86
N ASN A 783 31.03 -25.72 8.38
CA ASN A 783 31.36 -27.08 8.01
C ASN A 783 32.69 -27.48 8.65
N ILE A 784 32.82 -28.77 8.94
CA ILE A 784 34.07 -29.38 9.37
C ILE A 784 34.44 -30.42 8.32
N ILE A 785 35.62 -30.28 7.72
CA ILE A 785 36.17 -31.25 6.77
C ILE A 785 37.07 -32.21 7.53
N LEU A 786 36.73 -33.50 7.54
CA LEU A 786 37.54 -34.55 8.14
C LEU A 786 38.61 -34.99 7.14
N VAL A 787 39.87 -34.90 7.54
CA VAL A 787 41.03 -35.19 6.69
C VAL A 787 41.93 -36.21 7.37
N GLU A 788 42.39 -37.18 6.59
CA GLU A 788 43.33 -38.23 6.97
C GLU A 788 44.70 -37.91 6.36
N TYR A 789 45.75 -37.87 7.19
CA TYR A 789 47.12 -37.56 6.74
C TYR A 789 48.07 -38.76 6.73
N ASP A 790 47.68 -39.86 7.37
CA ASP A 790 48.37 -41.15 7.30
C ASP A 790 47.36 -42.29 7.08
N LYS A 791 47.59 -43.10 6.04
CA LYS A 791 46.72 -44.23 5.65
C LYS A 791 46.93 -45.48 6.50
N ASP A 792 48.09 -45.60 7.14
CA ASP A 792 48.47 -46.79 7.91
C ASP A 792 48.09 -46.67 9.40
N ASN A 793 47.60 -45.49 9.82
CA ASN A 793 47.24 -45.24 11.22
C ASN A 793 45.93 -44.43 11.37
N VAL A 794 44.82 -45.14 11.60
CA VAL A 794 43.46 -44.59 11.71
C VAL A 794 43.25 -43.66 12.93
N GLU A 795 44.27 -43.46 13.78
CA GLU A 795 44.28 -42.46 14.85
C GLU A 795 44.66 -41.04 14.36
N HIS A 796 45.09 -40.90 13.10
CA HIS A 796 45.63 -39.66 12.52
C HIS A 796 44.60 -38.95 11.61
N CYS A 797 43.42 -38.67 12.16
CA CYS A 797 42.36 -37.88 11.52
C CYS A 797 42.21 -36.52 12.22
N VAL A 798 42.00 -35.46 11.44
CA VAL A 798 41.77 -34.10 11.95
C VAL A 798 40.60 -33.46 11.22
N GLY A 799 39.75 -32.75 11.95
CA GLY A 799 38.70 -31.89 11.40
C GLY A 799 39.22 -30.48 11.16
N LEU A 800 38.91 -29.89 10.01
CA LEU A 800 39.23 -28.50 9.68
C LEU A 800 37.94 -27.68 9.64
N LEU A 801 37.87 -26.59 10.41
CA LEU A 801 36.75 -25.64 10.35
C LEU A 801 36.85 -24.80 9.07
N VAL A 802 35.75 -24.75 8.31
CA VAL A 802 35.67 -24.03 7.04
C VAL A 802 34.35 -23.27 6.90
N SER A 803 34.36 -22.23 6.06
CA SER A 803 33.20 -21.36 5.85
C SER A 803 32.17 -22.00 4.92
N SER A 804 32.59 -22.47 3.74
CA SER A 804 31.70 -23.10 2.76
C SER A 804 32.42 -24.13 1.90
N LEU A 805 31.67 -25.10 1.37
CA LEU A 805 32.17 -26.11 0.45
C LEU A 805 31.98 -25.64 -1.00
N GLU A 806 32.91 -25.98 -1.90
CA GLU A 806 32.86 -25.68 -3.33
C GLU A 806 33.01 -27.00 -4.12
N THR A 807 32.76 -27.01 -5.43
CA THR A 807 32.75 -28.25 -6.23
C THR A 807 34.10 -28.99 -6.22
N ILE A 808 34.07 -30.32 -6.36
CA ILE A 808 35.30 -31.09 -6.58
C ILE A 808 35.79 -30.84 -8.00
N CYS A 809 37.03 -30.39 -8.12
CA CYS A 809 37.64 -30.02 -9.39
C CYS A 809 38.63 -31.09 -9.83
N THR A 810 38.70 -31.34 -11.13
CA THR A 810 39.70 -32.23 -11.74
C THR A 810 40.71 -31.37 -12.48
N VAL A 811 41.99 -31.48 -12.09
CA VAL A 811 43.07 -30.68 -12.66
C VAL A 811 44.17 -31.58 -13.20
N GLU A 812 44.84 -31.17 -14.29
CA GLU A 812 46.05 -31.87 -14.74
C GLU A 812 47.20 -31.56 -13.77
N GLU A 813 48.01 -32.56 -13.41
CA GLU A 813 49.07 -32.39 -12.40
C GLU A 813 50.06 -31.25 -12.75
N LYS A 814 50.31 -31.03 -14.05
CA LYS A 814 51.13 -29.92 -14.57
C LYS A 814 50.58 -28.51 -14.28
N SER A 815 49.31 -28.37 -13.90
CA SER A 815 48.69 -27.09 -13.54
C SER A 815 48.94 -26.69 -12.08
N ILE A 816 49.48 -27.61 -11.27
CA ILE A 816 49.84 -27.36 -9.87
C ILE A 816 51.22 -26.69 -9.85
N GLN A 817 51.27 -25.45 -9.41
CA GLN A 817 52.51 -24.68 -9.25
C GLN A 817 52.98 -24.73 -7.80
N HIS A 818 54.05 -25.48 -7.53
CA HIS A 818 54.66 -25.55 -6.21
C HIS A 818 55.33 -24.22 -5.83
N ILE A 819 55.00 -23.71 -4.65
CA ILE A 819 55.64 -22.51 -4.11
C ILE A 819 56.99 -22.93 -3.51
N GLN A 820 58.07 -22.26 -3.92
CA GLN A 820 59.41 -22.60 -3.40
C GLN A 820 59.50 -22.25 -1.90
N ASN A 821 60.02 -23.18 -1.09
CA ASN A 821 60.03 -23.14 0.38
C ASN A 821 60.64 -21.89 1.03
N HIS A 822 61.41 -21.07 0.30
CA HIS A 822 62.02 -19.84 0.82
C HIS A 822 61.12 -18.60 0.68
N PHE A 823 60.02 -18.68 -0.08
CA PHE A 823 58.99 -17.64 -0.16
C PHE A 823 57.87 -17.82 0.89
N LEU A 824 57.78 -19.01 1.50
CA LEU A 824 56.79 -19.34 2.52
C LEU A 824 57.40 -19.14 3.91
N GLY A 825 56.76 -18.31 4.75
CA GLY A 825 57.15 -18.17 6.15
C GLY A 825 56.99 -19.50 6.91
N THR A 826 57.81 -19.72 7.95
CA THR A 826 57.72 -20.89 8.83
C THR A 826 56.37 -20.88 9.57
N GLY A 827 55.37 -21.54 9.01
CA GLY A 827 54.02 -21.63 9.58
C GLY A 827 52.88 -21.70 8.56
N THR A 828 53.08 -21.44 7.27
CA THR A 828 51.98 -21.52 6.30
C THR A 828 51.67 -22.97 5.89
N LEU A 829 50.39 -23.36 5.95
CA LEU A 829 49.89 -24.68 5.53
C LEU A 829 49.80 -24.86 4.00
N ILE A 830 50.03 -23.78 3.24
CA ILE A 830 49.92 -23.75 1.78
C ILE A 830 51.21 -24.30 1.15
N GLU A 831 51.08 -25.20 0.19
CA GLU A 831 52.20 -25.81 -0.56
C GLU A 831 52.26 -25.38 -2.02
N SER A 832 51.09 -25.28 -2.66
CA SER A 832 51.00 -25.02 -4.10
C SER A 832 49.83 -24.10 -4.42
N LEU A 833 49.90 -23.44 -5.56
CA LEU A 833 48.78 -22.77 -6.19
C LEU A 833 48.30 -23.60 -7.37
N VAL A 834 46.99 -23.69 -7.54
CA VAL A 834 46.36 -24.43 -8.63
C VAL A 834 45.42 -23.49 -9.36
N ASP A 835 45.61 -23.37 -10.68
CA ASP A 835 44.70 -22.64 -11.55
C ASP A 835 43.57 -23.57 -12.00
N ILE A 836 42.38 -23.36 -11.42
CA ILE A 836 41.16 -24.11 -11.72
C ILE A 836 40.42 -23.40 -12.84
N LYS A 837 40.40 -24.05 -14.01
CA LYS A 837 39.76 -23.52 -15.23
C LYS A 837 38.42 -24.19 -15.53
N ASP A 838 37.61 -24.45 -14.51
CA ASP A 838 36.32 -25.15 -14.67
C ASP A 838 35.15 -24.20 -15.03
N SER A 839 35.34 -22.88 -15.00
CA SER A 839 34.34 -21.85 -15.35
C SER A 839 34.82 -20.86 -16.44
N GLU A 840 33.93 -19.98 -16.93
CA GLU A 840 34.29 -18.88 -17.86
C GLU A 840 35.40 -17.98 -17.28
N ASP A 841 35.52 -17.89 -15.96
CA ASP A 841 36.62 -17.26 -15.23
C ASP A 841 37.54 -18.31 -14.57
N SER A 842 38.86 -18.10 -14.66
CA SER A 842 39.87 -18.91 -13.96
C SER A 842 39.92 -18.58 -12.47
N LYS A 843 39.80 -19.58 -11.59
CA LYS A 843 39.92 -19.40 -10.12
C LYS A 843 41.24 -19.99 -9.62
N ILE A 844 41.94 -19.27 -8.75
CA ILE A 844 43.17 -19.76 -8.13
C ILE A 844 42.84 -20.36 -6.76
N ALA A 845 43.16 -21.64 -6.56
CA ALA A 845 43.03 -22.32 -5.28
C ALA A 845 44.39 -22.54 -4.62
N MET A 846 44.45 -22.40 -3.30
CA MET A 846 45.64 -22.70 -2.49
C MET A 846 45.58 -24.14 -1.98
N LEU A 847 46.50 -24.98 -2.43
CA LEU A 847 46.58 -26.39 -2.04
C LEU A 847 47.25 -26.53 -0.66
N LEU A 848 46.52 -27.14 0.28
CA LEU A 848 47.00 -27.38 1.64
C LEU A 848 47.85 -28.65 1.73
N ASN A 849 48.97 -28.56 2.44
CA ASN A 849 49.76 -29.72 2.83
C ASN A 849 49.30 -30.22 4.19
N ILE A 850 48.50 -31.28 4.16
CA ILE A 850 47.91 -31.88 5.35
C ILE A 850 48.97 -32.51 6.26
N LYS A 851 50.09 -33.01 5.70
CA LYS A 851 51.19 -33.59 6.51
C LYS A 851 51.91 -32.54 7.35
N LYS A 852 51.95 -31.28 6.89
CA LYS A 852 52.48 -30.15 7.65
C LYS A 852 51.58 -29.72 8.81
N LEU A 853 50.34 -30.22 8.93
CA LEU A 853 49.50 -29.93 10.11
C LEU A 853 50.18 -30.48 11.35
N ASP A 854 50.54 -31.76 11.36
CA ASP A 854 51.16 -32.41 12.52
C ASP A 854 52.50 -31.74 12.91
N ASP A 855 53.35 -31.45 11.93
CA ASP A 855 54.64 -30.75 12.13
C ASP A 855 54.51 -29.33 12.74
N ASN A 856 53.46 -28.58 12.38
CA ASN A 856 53.27 -27.21 12.86
C ASN A 856 52.54 -27.15 14.21
N PHE A 857 51.67 -28.13 14.50
CA PHE A 857 50.98 -28.22 15.80
C PHE A 857 51.87 -28.83 16.89
N THR A 858 52.73 -29.80 16.56
CA THR A 858 53.68 -30.39 17.52
C THR A 858 54.85 -29.47 17.87
N LYS A 859 55.25 -28.53 17.00
CA LYS A 859 56.39 -27.62 17.23
C LYS A 859 56.09 -26.34 18.01
N ARG A 860 54.81 -26.01 18.24
CA ARG A 860 54.38 -24.78 18.93
C ARG A 860 53.86 -24.99 20.35
N VAL A 861 53.95 -26.21 20.89
CA VAL A 861 53.69 -26.50 22.31
C VAL A 861 54.83 -26.02 23.19
#